data_AF-A0A177QSV4-F1
#
_entry.id   AF-A0A177QSV4-F1
#
_cell.length_a   1.000
_cell.length_b   1.000
_cell.length_c   1.000
_cell.angle_alpha   90.00
_cell.angle_beta   90.00
_cell.angle_gamma   90.00
#
_symmetry.space_group_name_H-M   'P 1'
#
loop_
_entity.id
_entity.type
_entity.pdbx_description
1 polymer ?
#
loop_
_entity_poly.entity_id
_entity_poly.type
_entity_poly.pdbx_seq_one_letter_code
_entity_poly.pdbx_strand_id
1 'polypeptide(L)'
;MKFQKKSIAVAVALAAGAPLAAHAAPTVSWSAPKNGATVSGTISGATCAANVSSSVAMSRVVFWADGMQINNDYSSPWNCSFDTSKLKDGTHTLKAVAYDNNGASTTSQISVTIKNSGATTTPPPTTPANAAPSVSLTAPTSGQTVSGTVTLSAIAADDKAVSKVVFMVGSTTIATKTAAPYTASLNTTTLGNGTQTLKAQAFDAAGLSATSQVAVNVQNGTTTPPPTTSTPAPSSGTLNVWFKSPLAGATVSGSLTGTKCYVNGTGVTKVAFKLDSTALNTDTTMSDGMQCALDTTKFANGTHTLTATATSSTGTTRSDVVSINIQNSGSTTPPVVTPPVTPPVTPPTTPPPTGGVMPTDSSNVRGVATFQSIGLYWASPGAGSSGCKVQFRKQGDTAWRDGLDMWFDSRNSECRGSLVMLQPGTPYEIQMGLPGQSFNKGLTVSTWNEQFPIAQTITLPASSSSTLNITSGGTANGYVLYQAASGGSTINGGTNNVVISAPYVIVRGLTLKGASADAIALKNGAHDVVIEDNDISGWGRMNYTNSSGWQVGVDMDSGVRGFCSGTSTMDRFILQRNKIHDPRYGANSWDWGHPAGPQGITFSFCGVNHVIRFNEVYSTTGQQHYYNDGIGGEDNFSTTGFPNADSDIYGNRISETWDDGIEAEGGDKNVRVFGNYTNNTNTGVASTVAHWGPFYVFRNVHNRSRAMSLKALDSDDRNNAYKSGEKAGFGGGRRYFLHNTLLQATAAGSTRGLGMGGGISGNTGEPLTNSVSRNNILQVWTANAYSVYNAGGTTDDADYDLRNGNVNISGAEVNGFVGTPIYASGHGWQSEANGNYQLAPSSPGYGRGQRLANFNDMNSAPDVGAHQSGTSAMVFGVTAQSSLWVSGAVIGGAVTGLGSGSASTATATTTSTSTTAVLGPVAVPQ
;
A
#
# COMPACT_ATOMS: atom_id res chain seq x y z
N MET A 1 48.65 -10.35 -33.30
CA MET A 1 49.21 -9.07 -33.81
C MET A 1 49.02 -8.00 -32.74
N LYS A 2 50.07 -7.23 -32.45
CA LYS A 2 50.09 -6.16 -31.44
C LYS A 2 49.24 -4.98 -31.91
N PHE A 3 48.26 -4.54 -31.12
CA PHE A 3 47.67 -3.21 -31.25
C PHE A 3 48.04 -2.37 -30.03
N GLN A 4 48.75 -1.28 -30.29
CA GLN A 4 49.16 -0.29 -29.31
C GLN A 4 47.95 0.51 -28.83
N LYS A 5 47.71 0.51 -27.52
CA LYS A 5 46.84 1.47 -26.84
C LYS A 5 47.62 2.79 -26.70
N LYS A 6 47.12 3.87 -27.31
CA LYS A 6 47.46 5.23 -26.91
C LYS A 6 46.64 5.56 -25.66
N SER A 7 47.30 5.59 -24.51
CA SER A 7 46.73 6.11 -23.27
C SER A 7 46.74 7.63 -23.32
N ILE A 8 45.58 8.25 -23.14
CA ILE A 8 45.46 9.65 -22.75
C ILE A 8 45.83 9.71 -21.27
N ALA A 9 47.00 10.25 -20.96
CA ALA A 9 47.43 10.51 -19.60
C ALA A 9 46.73 11.78 -19.09
N VAL A 10 45.72 11.62 -18.22
CA VAL A 10 45.33 12.68 -17.30
C VAL A 10 46.31 12.62 -16.14
N ALA A 11 47.12 13.66 -15.99
CA ALA A 11 48.06 13.79 -14.89
C ALA A 11 47.28 13.90 -13.57
N VAL A 12 47.21 12.80 -12.80
CA VAL A 12 46.89 12.85 -11.38
C VAL A 12 48.16 13.32 -10.69
N ALA A 13 48.20 14.60 -10.34
CA ALA A 13 49.16 15.09 -9.35
C ALA A 13 48.81 14.44 -8.01
N LEU A 14 49.56 13.41 -7.62
CA LEU A 14 49.63 12.97 -6.22
C LEU A 14 50.26 14.12 -5.42
N ALA A 15 49.42 14.99 -4.87
CA ALA A 15 49.82 15.84 -3.77
C ALA A 15 49.98 14.95 -2.53
N ALA A 16 51.22 14.55 -2.26
CA ALA A 16 51.61 14.04 -0.96
C ALA A 16 51.20 15.06 0.11
N GLY A 17 50.53 14.56 1.16
CA GLY A 17 49.87 15.34 2.18
C GLY A 17 50.76 16.39 2.84
N ALA A 18 50.33 17.65 2.71
CA ALA A 18 50.41 18.55 3.84
C ALA A 18 49.20 18.22 4.74
N PRO A 19 49.36 18.08 6.06
CA PRO A 19 48.20 18.02 6.94
C PRO A 19 47.40 19.31 6.72
N LEU A 20 46.15 19.18 6.27
CA LEU A 20 45.18 20.26 6.38
C LEU A 20 45.20 20.67 7.86
N ALA A 21 45.59 21.92 8.14
CA ALA A 21 45.53 22.46 9.49
C ALA A 21 44.12 22.16 10.03
N ALA A 22 44.05 21.44 11.15
CA ALA A 22 42.78 21.08 11.77
C ALA A 22 41.93 22.36 11.91
N HIS A 23 40.80 22.40 11.19
CA HIS A 23 39.88 23.52 11.31
C HIS A 23 39.30 23.54 12.73
N ALA A 24 39.11 24.74 13.29
CA ALA A 24 38.47 24.86 14.60
C ALA A 24 37.02 24.40 14.51
N ALA A 25 36.58 23.55 15.44
CA ALA A 25 35.17 23.13 15.54
C ALA A 25 34.24 24.35 15.71
N PRO A 26 32.97 24.27 15.27
CA PRO A 26 32.02 25.36 15.45
C PRO A 26 31.85 25.72 16.92
N THR A 27 31.58 26.98 17.25
CA THR A 27 31.16 27.35 18.61
C THR A 27 29.64 27.28 18.72
N VAL A 28 29.13 26.88 19.87
CA VAL A 28 27.69 26.85 20.17
C VAL A 28 27.45 27.34 21.59
N SER A 29 26.45 28.19 21.76
CA SER A 29 26.00 28.69 23.08
C SER A 29 24.50 28.94 23.07
N TRP A 30 23.83 28.70 24.19
CA TRP A 30 22.40 28.96 24.31
C TRP A 30 22.10 30.46 24.34
N SER A 31 21.24 30.94 23.44
CA SER A 31 20.72 32.31 23.49
C SER A 31 19.51 32.39 24.42
N ALA A 32 18.60 31.42 24.33
CA ALA A 32 17.46 31.22 25.22
C ALA A 32 17.02 29.73 25.26
N PRO A 33 16.50 29.20 26.37
CA PRO A 33 16.48 29.82 27.69
C PRO A 33 17.90 30.00 28.26
N LYS A 34 18.07 30.86 29.26
CA LYS A 34 19.35 31.00 29.97
C LYS A 34 19.54 29.85 30.98
N ASN A 35 20.79 29.55 31.32
CA ASN A 35 21.08 28.61 32.39
C ASN A 35 20.40 29.04 33.70
N GLY A 36 19.67 28.13 34.34
CA GLY A 36 18.84 28.35 35.52
C GLY A 36 17.43 28.89 35.24
N ALA A 37 17.05 29.14 33.98
CA ALA A 37 15.73 29.67 33.67
C ALA A 37 14.60 28.71 34.09
N THR A 38 13.49 29.27 34.58
CA THR A 38 12.25 28.51 34.75
C THR A 38 11.42 28.64 33.48
N VAL A 39 11.01 27.51 32.90
CA VAL A 39 10.18 27.47 31.68
C VAL A 39 8.96 26.58 31.90
N SER A 40 7.87 26.88 31.20
CA SER A 40 6.58 26.18 31.30
C SER A 40 5.80 26.35 30.00
N GLY A 41 4.93 25.39 29.65
CA GLY A 41 4.24 25.37 28.36
C GLY A 41 5.15 25.06 27.16
N THR A 42 4.71 25.42 25.96
CA THR A 42 5.54 25.26 24.74
C THR A 42 6.49 26.43 24.57
N ILE A 43 7.80 26.15 24.52
CA ILE A 43 8.84 27.14 24.16
C ILE A 43 9.27 26.90 22.70
N SER A 44 9.41 27.96 21.91
CA SER A 44 9.80 27.82 20.48
C SER A 44 10.42 29.09 19.90
N GLY A 45 11.12 28.97 18.78
CA GLY A 45 11.70 30.12 18.07
C GLY A 45 12.72 30.85 18.94
N ALA A 46 12.65 32.18 19.03
CA ALA A 46 13.61 32.97 19.82
C ALA A 46 13.64 32.65 21.34
N THR A 47 12.65 31.91 21.87
CA THR A 47 12.61 31.48 23.28
C THR A 47 13.27 30.12 23.53
N CYS A 48 13.70 29.44 22.46
CA CYS A 48 14.44 28.18 22.47
C CYS A 48 15.44 28.24 21.30
N ALA A 49 16.65 28.75 21.52
CA ALA A 49 17.58 29.09 20.46
C ALA A 49 19.05 29.01 20.89
N ALA A 50 19.95 28.79 19.92
CA ALA A 50 21.39 28.79 20.09
C ALA A 50 22.09 29.78 19.15
N ASN A 51 23.12 30.44 19.67
CA ASN A 51 24.09 31.20 18.89
C ASN A 51 25.20 30.25 18.45
N VAL A 52 25.44 30.20 17.15
CA VAL A 52 26.46 29.35 16.54
C VAL A 52 27.33 30.19 15.63
N SER A 53 28.65 30.02 15.73
CA SER A 53 29.60 30.63 14.80
C SER A 53 30.63 29.60 14.37
N SER A 54 31.01 29.63 13.10
CA SER A 54 32.03 28.76 12.55
C SER A 54 32.69 29.45 11.38
N SER A 55 33.97 29.16 11.18
CA SER A 55 34.71 29.56 9.98
C SER A 55 34.51 28.60 8.80
N VAL A 56 33.73 27.52 8.99
CA VAL A 56 33.20 26.61 7.97
C VAL A 56 31.67 26.66 8.02
N ALA A 57 31.03 26.49 6.86
CA ALA A 57 29.56 26.46 6.78
C ALA A 57 28.97 25.39 7.72
N MET A 58 27.91 25.75 8.44
CA MET A 58 27.22 24.86 9.38
C MET A 58 26.36 23.84 8.64
N SER A 59 26.31 22.60 9.14
CA SER A 59 25.40 21.56 8.65
C SER A 59 24.10 21.50 9.45
N ARG A 60 24.17 21.53 10.80
CA ARG A 60 22.99 21.53 11.68
C ARG A 60 23.32 21.90 13.13
N VAL A 61 22.28 22.22 13.90
CA VAL A 61 22.29 22.19 15.37
C VAL A 61 21.26 21.18 15.85
N VAL A 62 21.67 20.27 16.72
CA VAL A 62 20.81 19.25 17.31
C VAL A 62 20.49 19.62 18.74
N PHE A 63 19.22 19.85 19.04
CA PHE A 63 18.75 20.21 20.38
C PHE A 63 18.22 18.99 21.11
N TRP A 64 18.46 18.93 22.43
CA TRP A 64 18.06 17.83 23.30
C TRP A 64 17.56 18.35 24.66
N ALA A 65 16.69 17.59 25.32
CA ALA A 65 16.34 17.70 26.73
C ALA A 65 16.55 16.35 27.42
N ASP A 66 17.39 16.26 28.45
CA ASP A 66 17.72 15.03 29.22
C ASP A 66 18.05 13.79 28.39
N GLY A 67 18.71 13.99 27.24
CA GLY A 67 19.06 12.90 26.33
C GLY A 67 17.97 12.53 25.33
N MET A 68 16.79 13.15 25.37
CA MET A 68 15.79 13.12 24.30
C MET A 68 16.06 14.22 23.28
N GLN A 69 16.14 13.88 22.00
CA GLN A 69 16.31 14.87 20.94
C GLN A 69 15.01 15.66 20.77
N ILE A 70 15.08 16.99 20.81
CA ILE A 70 13.95 17.90 20.59
C ILE A 70 13.73 18.05 19.08
N ASN A 71 14.74 18.55 18.37
CA ASN A 71 14.73 18.73 16.92
C ASN A 71 16.16 18.85 16.39
N ASN A 72 16.31 18.64 15.08
CA ASN A 72 17.43 19.17 14.32
C ASN A 72 16.99 20.50 13.70
N ASP A 73 17.85 21.51 13.75
CA ASP A 73 17.70 22.71 12.96
C ASP A 73 18.86 22.79 11.96
N TYR A 74 18.54 23.00 10.69
CA TYR A 74 19.48 22.95 9.57
C TYR A 74 19.76 24.34 8.97
N SER A 75 19.18 25.41 9.53
CA SER A 75 19.45 26.79 9.09
C SER A 75 19.38 27.80 10.23
N SER A 76 20.19 28.86 10.15
CA SER A 76 20.08 30.00 11.09
C SER A 76 18.80 30.81 10.81
N PRO A 77 18.06 31.29 11.83
CA PRO A 77 18.35 31.21 13.27
C PRO A 77 18.12 29.81 13.86
N TRP A 78 19.12 29.29 14.57
CA TRP A 78 19.11 27.93 15.13
C TRP A 78 18.20 27.86 16.35
N ASN A 79 17.02 27.29 16.17
CA ASN A 79 15.95 27.25 17.13
C ASN A 79 15.50 25.81 17.45
N CYS A 80 14.91 25.65 18.61
CA CYS A 80 14.17 24.48 19.03
C CYS A 80 12.70 24.80 19.26
N SER A 81 11.88 23.75 19.31
CA SER A 81 10.47 23.83 19.72
C SER A 81 10.19 22.68 20.66
N PHE A 82 9.85 23.00 21.90
CA PHE A 82 9.83 22.07 23.01
C PHE A 82 8.61 22.31 23.90
N ASP A 83 7.74 21.29 23.99
CA ASP A 83 6.59 21.29 24.90
C ASP A 83 7.02 20.75 26.28
N THR A 84 7.18 21.67 27.23
CA THR A 84 7.66 21.35 28.58
C THR A 84 6.64 20.56 29.41
N SER A 85 5.37 20.50 28.99
CA SER A 85 4.33 19.69 29.68
C SER A 85 4.57 18.18 29.56
N LYS A 86 5.44 17.78 28.63
CA LYS A 86 5.86 16.38 28.42
C LYS A 86 6.98 15.95 29.36
N LEU A 87 7.57 16.88 30.11
CA LEU A 87 8.54 16.59 31.16
C LEU A 87 7.91 16.85 32.54
N LYS A 88 8.35 16.09 33.54
CA LYS A 88 7.95 16.33 34.94
C LYS A 88 8.41 17.71 35.38
N ASP A 89 7.77 18.27 36.40
CA ASP A 89 8.32 19.46 37.05
C ASP A 89 9.61 19.13 37.78
N GLY A 90 10.60 20.01 37.69
CA GLY A 90 11.92 19.78 38.25
C GLY A 90 13.02 20.40 37.40
N THR A 91 14.27 20.04 37.68
CA THR A 91 15.43 20.52 36.91
C THR A 91 15.73 19.58 35.75
N HIS A 92 15.91 20.14 34.55
CA HIS A 92 16.17 19.43 33.30
C HIS A 92 17.39 20.02 32.60
N THR A 93 18.13 19.21 31.85
CA THR A 93 19.30 19.63 31.07
C THR A 93 18.95 19.78 29.61
N LEU A 94 19.09 20.98 29.06
CA LEU A 94 19.04 21.20 27.62
C LEU A 94 20.45 21.15 27.02
N LYS A 95 20.60 20.48 25.88
CA LYS A 95 21.87 20.31 25.15
C LYS A 95 21.71 20.73 23.69
N ALA A 96 22.62 21.55 23.18
CA ALA A 96 22.71 21.90 21.76
C ALA A 96 24.05 21.40 21.22
N VAL A 97 24.04 20.64 20.13
CA VAL A 97 25.23 20.13 19.45
C VAL A 97 25.28 20.71 18.05
N ALA A 98 26.27 21.55 17.77
CA ALA A 98 26.41 22.18 16.47
C ALA A 98 27.44 21.40 15.63
N TYR A 99 27.08 21.12 14.37
CA TYR A 99 27.91 20.40 13.41
C TYR A 99 28.21 21.31 12.22
N ASP A 100 29.47 21.34 11.79
CA ASP A 100 29.82 21.96 10.51
C ASP A 100 29.70 20.96 9.33
N ASN A 101 29.88 21.43 8.10
CA ASN A 101 29.78 20.61 6.89
C ASN A 101 30.93 19.60 6.73
N ASN A 102 31.99 19.72 7.51
CA ASN A 102 33.12 18.79 7.52
C ASN A 102 32.97 17.73 8.63
N GLY A 103 31.87 17.78 9.40
CA GLY A 103 31.56 16.84 10.47
C GLY A 103 32.18 17.17 11.82
N ALA A 104 32.89 18.31 11.97
CA ALA A 104 33.35 18.75 13.27
C ALA A 104 32.17 19.23 14.12
N SER A 105 32.21 18.99 15.43
CA SER A 105 31.10 19.34 16.31
C SER A 105 31.54 19.83 17.68
N THR A 106 30.69 20.68 18.28
CA THR A 106 30.83 21.18 19.65
C THR A 106 29.48 21.11 20.34
N THR A 107 29.51 20.94 21.67
CA THR A 107 28.31 20.81 22.50
C THR A 107 28.23 21.95 23.52
N SER A 108 27.02 22.47 23.77
CA SER A 108 26.71 23.37 24.87
C SER A 108 25.51 22.85 25.66
N GLN A 109 25.57 22.94 26.99
CA GLN A 109 24.49 22.51 27.87
C GLN A 109 24.11 23.60 28.86
N ILE A 110 22.82 23.63 29.23
CA ILE A 110 22.26 24.47 30.28
C ILE A 110 21.29 23.64 31.13
N SER A 111 21.13 24.00 32.40
CA SER A 111 20.06 23.49 33.26
C SER A 111 18.88 24.47 33.24
N VAL A 112 17.66 23.98 33.18
CA VAL A 112 16.42 24.76 33.31
C VAL A 112 15.52 24.12 34.35
N THR A 113 14.64 24.89 34.97
CA THR A 113 13.59 24.35 35.84
C THR A 113 12.28 24.31 35.05
N ILE A 114 11.74 23.12 34.82
CA ILE A 114 10.39 22.95 34.31
C ILE A 114 9.43 23.12 35.48
N LYS A 115 8.49 24.05 35.35
CA LYS A 115 7.50 24.36 36.39
C LYS A 115 6.12 24.51 35.76
N ASN A 116 5.53 23.39 35.38
CA ASN A 116 4.15 23.32 34.91
C ASN A 116 3.15 23.44 36.08
N SER A 117 3.57 23.18 37.32
CA SER A 117 2.77 23.30 38.54
C SER A 117 3.20 24.52 39.36
N GLY A 118 2.45 25.62 39.30
CA GLY A 118 2.62 26.69 40.29
C GLY A 118 1.91 28.01 40.03
N ALA A 119 0.65 28.08 40.45
CA ALA A 119 0.18 29.16 41.33
C ALA A 119 -0.88 28.60 42.28
N THR A 120 -0.64 28.66 43.60
CA THR A 120 -1.66 28.54 44.64
C THR A 120 -1.71 29.84 45.44
N THR A 121 -2.89 30.41 45.61
CA THR A 121 -3.39 30.83 46.93
C THR A 121 -4.86 30.36 47.02
N THR A 122 -5.15 29.53 48.02
CA THR A 122 -6.42 28.79 48.29
C THR A 122 -7.64 29.71 48.51
N PRO A 123 -8.85 29.36 48.00
CA PRO A 123 -9.83 28.53 48.76
C PRO A 123 -10.74 27.63 47.86
N PRO A 124 -11.76 26.94 48.42
CA PRO A 124 -11.79 25.66 49.15
C PRO A 124 -11.79 24.45 48.15
N PRO A 125 -12.01 23.16 48.52
CA PRO A 125 -11.60 22.04 47.67
C PRO A 125 -12.37 22.03 46.35
N THR A 126 -11.67 22.29 45.24
CA THR A 126 -12.23 22.18 43.91
C THR A 126 -12.05 20.75 43.43
N THR A 127 -13.16 20.03 43.45
CA THR A 127 -13.42 18.84 42.64
C THR A 127 -12.78 19.01 41.25
N PRO A 128 -12.09 17.98 40.69
CA PRO A 128 -11.55 18.06 39.33
C PRO A 128 -12.63 18.56 38.39
N ALA A 129 -12.33 19.60 37.60
CA ALA A 129 -13.27 20.18 36.66
C ALA A 129 -13.79 19.06 35.75
N ASN A 130 -15.09 18.80 35.86
CA ASN A 130 -15.80 17.79 35.09
C ASN A 130 -15.64 18.10 33.59
N ALA A 131 -15.07 17.18 32.83
CA ALA A 131 -14.88 17.32 31.39
C ALA A 131 -16.17 16.93 30.66
N ALA A 132 -16.31 17.35 29.40
CA ALA A 132 -17.44 16.87 28.60
C ALA A 132 -17.24 15.38 28.24
N PRO A 133 -18.33 14.60 28.14
CA PRO A 133 -18.24 13.19 27.79
C PRO A 133 -17.75 13.03 26.35
N SER A 134 -17.17 11.87 26.04
CA SER A 134 -16.92 11.39 24.67
C SER A 134 -18.08 10.52 24.20
N VAL A 135 -18.38 10.53 22.90
CA VAL A 135 -19.38 9.64 22.29
C VAL A 135 -18.98 9.25 20.87
N SER A 136 -19.24 8.01 20.50
CA SER A 136 -19.06 7.47 19.16
C SER A 136 -20.28 6.64 18.77
N LEU A 137 -20.96 7.01 17.68
CA LEU A 137 -22.03 6.23 17.08
C LEU A 137 -21.40 5.08 16.28
N THR A 138 -21.49 3.85 16.78
CA THR A 138 -20.81 2.67 16.26
C THR A 138 -21.64 1.85 15.28
N ALA A 139 -22.97 2.01 15.31
CA ALA A 139 -23.87 1.43 14.31
C ALA A 139 -25.11 2.32 14.16
N PRO A 140 -25.64 2.50 12.94
CA PRO A 140 -25.04 2.12 11.65
C PRO A 140 -23.78 2.94 11.33
N THR A 141 -22.93 2.45 10.43
CA THR A 141 -21.70 3.15 10.03
C THR A 141 -21.97 4.19 8.93
N SER A 142 -21.07 5.15 8.74
CA SER A 142 -21.21 6.16 7.68
C SER A 142 -21.28 5.52 6.29
N GLY A 143 -22.18 6.00 5.44
CA GLY A 143 -22.51 5.47 4.12
C GLY A 143 -23.36 4.20 4.12
N GLN A 144 -23.64 3.59 5.29
CA GLN A 144 -24.39 2.34 5.35
C GLN A 144 -25.80 2.53 4.78
N THR A 145 -26.21 1.61 3.90
CA THR A 145 -27.60 1.55 3.45
C THR A 145 -28.43 0.83 4.50
N VAL A 146 -29.52 1.46 4.93
CA VAL A 146 -30.35 0.98 6.04
C VAL A 146 -31.82 0.98 5.64
N SER A 147 -32.56 -0.04 6.08
CA SER A 147 -33.98 -0.20 5.77
C SER A 147 -34.71 -0.96 6.88
N GLY A 148 -36.03 -0.78 6.97
CA GLY A 148 -36.84 -1.43 8.01
C GLY A 148 -36.51 -0.95 9.42
N THR A 149 -36.24 -1.87 10.34
CA THR A 149 -35.87 -1.55 11.72
C THR A 149 -34.36 -1.70 11.90
N VAL A 150 -33.70 -0.62 12.35
CA VAL A 150 -32.25 -0.51 12.45
C VAL A 150 -31.86 -0.24 13.90
N THR A 151 -30.91 -1.02 14.42
CA THR A 151 -30.37 -0.77 15.76
C THR A 151 -29.27 0.29 15.68
N LEU A 152 -29.48 1.39 16.40
CA LEU A 152 -28.46 2.39 16.69
C LEU A 152 -27.66 1.95 17.91
N SER A 153 -26.34 2.04 17.84
CA SER A 153 -25.44 1.73 18.95
C SER A 153 -24.43 2.85 19.12
N ALA A 154 -24.15 3.24 20.36
CA ALA A 154 -23.11 4.21 20.67
C ALA A 154 -22.28 3.76 21.87
N ILE A 155 -21.01 4.18 21.88
CA ILE A 155 -20.12 4.07 23.04
C ILE A 155 -19.89 5.48 23.54
N ALA A 156 -20.09 5.70 24.84
CA ALA A 156 -19.83 6.97 25.49
C ALA A 156 -19.05 6.76 26.80
N ALA A 157 -18.13 7.66 27.10
CA ALA A 157 -17.31 7.63 28.31
C ALA A 157 -17.07 9.06 28.82
N ASP A 158 -16.93 9.22 30.12
CA ASP A 158 -16.79 10.51 30.80
C ASP A 158 -15.83 10.37 31.99
N ASP A 159 -15.20 11.47 32.44
CA ASP A 159 -14.27 11.42 33.58
C ASP A 159 -14.98 11.24 34.94
N LYS A 160 -16.29 11.52 35.01
CA LYS A 160 -17.15 11.24 36.16
C LYS A 160 -18.16 10.15 35.86
N ALA A 161 -19.08 10.45 34.94
CA ALA A 161 -20.13 9.53 34.51
C ALA A 161 -20.91 10.15 33.34
N VAL A 162 -21.20 9.33 32.33
CA VAL A 162 -22.18 9.69 31.30
C VAL A 162 -23.59 9.60 31.94
N SER A 163 -24.30 10.72 31.98
CA SER A 163 -25.67 10.84 32.49
C SER A 163 -26.70 10.31 31.49
N LYS A 164 -26.52 10.63 30.20
CA LYS A 164 -27.39 10.11 29.12
C LYS A 164 -26.75 10.20 27.75
N VAL A 165 -27.17 9.33 26.84
CA VAL A 165 -26.93 9.41 25.40
C VAL A 165 -28.25 9.61 24.67
N VAL A 166 -28.35 10.65 23.86
CA VAL A 166 -29.53 10.98 23.04
C VAL A 166 -29.23 10.60 21.59
N PHE A 167 -29.99 9.66 21.04
CA PHE A 167 -29.96 9.31 19.62
C PHE A 167 -30.94 10.20 18.86
N MET A 168 -30.53 10.72 17.69
CA MET A 168 -31.34 11.62 16.86
C MET A 168 -31.20 11.28 15.37
N VAL A 169 -32.20 11.64 14.57
CA VAL A 169 -32.14 11.73 13.11
C VAL A 169 -32.41 13.18 12.70
N GLY A 170 -31.45 13.81 12.02
CA GLY A 170 -31.48 15.25 11.77
C GLY A 170 -31.49 16.06 13.08
N SER A 171 -32.65 16.65 13.40
CA SER A 171 -32.94 17.36 14.66
C SER A 171 -33.94 16.63 15.57
N THR A 172 -34.50 15.48 15.14
CA THR A 172 -35.54 14.76 15.87
C THR A 172 -34.93 13.70 16.78
N THR A 173 -35.27 13.70 18.06
CA THR A 173 -34.83 12.67 19.02
C THR A 173 -35.54 11.35 18.75
N ILE A 174 -34.76 10.28 18.61
CA ILE A 174 -35.21 8.89 18.45
C ILE A 174 -35.37 8.24 19.83
N ALA A 175 -34.34 8.36 20.68
CA ALA A 175 -34.34 7.77 22.02
C ALA A 175 -33.31 8.46 22.93
N THR A 176 -33.53 8.40 24.24
CA THR A 176 -32.53 8.78 25.26
C THR A 176 -32.23 7.55 26.13
N LYS A 177 -30.94 7.32 26.42
CA LYS A 177 -30.46 6.17 27.18
C LYS A 177 -29.57 6.64 28.33
N THR A 178 -29.94 6.31 29.56
CA THR A 178 -29.24 6.76 30.78
C THR A 178 -28.23 5.76 31.33
N ALA A 179 -28.07 4.59 30.69
CA ALA A 179 -27.10 3.57 31.06
C ALA A 179 -26.64 2.76 29.83
N ALA A 180 -25.40 2.26 29.88
CA ALA A 180 -24.85 1.35 28.87
C ALA A 180 -25.46 -0.06 28.99
N PRO A 181 -25.56 -0.83 27.89
CA PRO A 181 -25.17 -0.48 26.52
C PRO A 181 -26.13 0.54 25.88
N TYR A 182 -25.58 1.62 25.31
CA TYR A 182 -26.38 2.67 24.68
C TYR A 182 -26.85 2.19 23.30
N THR A 183 -28.07 1.65 23.26
CA THR A 183 -28.70 1.18 22.03
C THR A 183 -30.11 1.72 21.87
N ALA A 184 -30.51 2.01 20.64
CA ALA A 184 -31.86 2.44 20.28
C ALA A 184 -32.33 1.74 19.02
N SER A 185 -33.64 1.60 18.84
CA SER A 185 -34.22 1.06 17.61
C SER A 185 -34.80 2.21 16.80
N LEU A 186 -34.43 2.29 15.52
CA LEU A 186 -34.93 3.25 14.56
C LEU A 186 -35.73 2.50 13.49
N ASN A 187 -37.03 2.78 13.41
CA ASN A 187 -37.81 2.35 12.26
C ASN A 187 -37.57 3.32 11.10
N THR A 188 -36.76 2.93 10.12
CA THR A 188 -36.42 3.80 8.99
C THR A 188 -37.59 4.00 8.05
N THR A 189 -38.65 3.19 8.09
CA THR A 189 -39.84 3.34 7.21
C THR A 189 -40.57 4.67 7.40
N THR A 190 -40.32 5.37 8.49
CA THR A 190 -40.83 6.73 8.76
C THR A 190 -39.90 7.83 8.24
N LEU A 191 -38.76 7.48 7.64
CA LEU A 191 -37.78 8.40 7.07
C LEU A 191 -37.83 8.37 5.53
N GLY A 192 -37.55 9.50 4.89
CA GLY A 192 -37.43 9.56 3.43
C GLY A 192 -36.21 8.79 2.93
N ASN A 193 -36.35 8.12 1.78
CA ASN A 193 -35.24 7.43 1.13
C ASN A 193 -34.14 8.43 0.71
N GLY A 194 -32.89 7.98 0.71
CA GLY A 194 -31.71 8.81 0.48
C GLY A 194 -30.94 9.10 1.77
N THR A 195 -29.97 10.02 1.69
CA THR A 195 -29.06 10.30 2.79
C THR A 195 -29.78 10.92 4.00
N GLN A 196 -29.73 10.24 5.14
CA GLN A 196 -30.20 10.70 6.44
C GLN A 196 -29.02 10.78 7.42
N THR A 197 -28.97 11.84 8.24
CA THR A 197 -27.92 11.99 9.26
C THR A 197 -28.41 11.48 10.60
N LEU A 198 -27.75 10.44 11.13
CA LEU A 198 -27.99 9.91 12.46
C LEU A 198 -26.95 10.46 13.44
N LYS A 199 -27.38 10.79 14.66
CA LYS A 199 -26.54 11.40 15.70
C LYS A 199 -26.67 10.65 17.01
N ALA A 200 -25.59 10.60 17.78
CA ALA A 200 -25.59 10.27 19.20
C ALA A 200 -24.92 11.42 19.96
N GLN A 201 -25.60 11.98 20.96
CA GLN A 201 -25.08 13.03 21.82
C GLN A 201 -25.02 12.53 23.26
N ALA A 202 -23.84 12.44 23.85
CA ALA A 202 -23.67 12.09 25.26
C ALA A 202 -23.67 13.36 26.11
N PHE A 203 -24.22 13.25 27.32
CA PHE A 203 -24.22 14.28 28.36
C PHE A 203 -23.70 13.70 29.66
N ASP A 204 -22.99 14.49 30.43
CA ASP A 204 -22.68 14.21 31.84
C ASP A 204 -23.75 14.79 32.78
N ALA A 205 -23.56 14.65 34.10
CA ALA A 205 -24.47 15.17 35.11
C ALA A 205 -24.40 16.71 35.27
N ALA A 206 -23.33 17.35 34.80
CA ALA A 206 -23.16 18.81 34.79
C ALA A 206 -23.77 19.48 33.54
N GLY A 207 -24.25 18.69 32.57
CA GLY A 207 -24.89 19.15 31.34
C GLY A 207 -23.92 19.42 30.20
N LEU A 208 -22.63 19.11 30.33
CA LEU A 208 -21.70 19.18 29.19
C LEU A 208 -22.00 18.04 28.23
N SER A 209 -21.70 18.22 26.95
CA SER A 209 -22.05 17.24 25.93
C SER A 209 -21.04 17.14 24.80
N ALA A 210 -20.97 15.97 24.16
CA ALA A 210 -20.33 15.78 22.87
C ALA A 210 -21.28 15.05 21.92
N THR A 211 -21.06 15.23 20.62
CA THR A 211 -21.90 14.65 19.55
C THR A 211 -21.05 13.86 18.56
N SER A 212 -21.55 12.68 18.19
CA SER A 212 -21.08 11.87 17.07
C SER A 212 -22.20 11.76 16.03
N GLN A 213 -21.87 11.79 14.74
CA GLN A 213 -22.85 11.69 13.67
C GLN A 213 -22.33 10.88 12.48
N VAL A 214 -23.24 10.20 11.80
CA VAL A 214 -22.98 9.44 10.56
C VAL A 214 -24.07 9.74 9.54
N ALA A 215 -23.71 9.78 8.26
CA ALA A 215 -24.68 9.82 7.17
C ALA A 215 -25.00 8.38 6.76
N VAL A 216 -26.27 7.99 6.70
CA VAL A 216 -26.71 6.69 6.18
C VAL A 216 -27.59 6.89 4.97
N ASN A 217 -27.64 5.90 4.08
CA ASN A 217 -28.57 5.90 2.96
C ASN A 217 -29.83 5.12 3.37
N VAL A 218 -30.94 5.79 3.65
CA VAL A 218 -32.20 5.10 3.95
C VAL A 218 -32.80 4.57 2.65
N GLN A 219 -33.13 3.28 2.62
CA GLN A 219 -33.73 2.62 1.45
C GLN A 219 -34.88 1.72 1.87
N ASN A 220 -36.01 2.31 2.28
CA ASN A 220 -37.25 1.58 2.49
C ASN A 220 -37.88 1.30 1.12
N GLY A 221 -37.61 0.11 0.57
CA GLY A 221 -38.23 -0.31 -0.68
C GLY A 221 -39.76 -0.28 -0.56
N THR A 222 -40.45 0.32 -1.52
CA THR A 222 -41.86 0.01 -1.73
C THR A 222 -41.94 -1.39 -2.33
N THR A 223 -42.85 -2.19 -1.77
CA THR A 223 -43.05 -3.61 -2.08
C THR A 223 -43.07 -3.91 -3.58
N THR A 224 -42.06 -4.63 -4.09
CA THR A 224 -42.13 -5.35 -5.39
C THR A 224 -41.09 -6.51 -5.41
N PRO A 225 -41.21 -7.50 -6.34
CA PRO A 225 -41.09 -8.94 -6.12
C PRO A 225 -39.62 -9.43 -6.25
N PRO A 226 -39.34 -10.75 -6.13
CA PRO A 226 -37.99 -11.30 -5.99
C PRO A 226 -37.01 -10.86 -7.09
N PRO A 227 -35.69 -10.80 -6.79
CA PRO A 227 -34.69 -10.37 -7.75
C PRO A 227 -34.58 -11.40 -8.88
N THR A 228 -34.87 -10.98 -10.11
CA THR A 228 -34.56 -11.78 -11.31
C THR A 228 -33.11 -11.53 -11.72
N THR A 229 -32.32 -12.59 -11.71
CA THR A 229 -31.01 -12.70 -12.37
C THR A 229 -31.09 -12.26 -13.84
N SER A 230 -30.03 -11.63 -14.34
CA SER A 230 -29.92 -11.26 -15.75
C SER A 230 -29.99 -12.50 -16.65
N THR A 231 -30.87 -12.46 -17.65
CA THR A 231 -30.99 -13.53 -18.65
C THR A 231 -29.89 -13.34 -19.70
N PRO A 232 -29.02 -14.32 -19.97
CA PRO A 232 -28.10 -14.29 -21.11
C PRO A 232 -28.88 -14.17 -22.43
N ALA A 233 -28.23 -13.67 -23.50
CA ALA A 233 -28.82 -13.69 -24.83
C ALA A 233 -29.27 -15.12 -25.20
N PRO A 234 -30.55 -15.35 -25.59
CA PRO A 234 -31.03 -16.69 -25.89
C PRO A 234 -30.35 -17.26 -27.16
N SER A 235 -29.91 -18.51 -27.09
CA SER A 235 -29.17 -19.19 -28.18
C SER A 235 -30.07 -19.89 -29.23
N SER A 236 -31.40 -19.92 -29.06
CA SER A 236 -32.37 -20.31 -30.11
C SER A 236 -33.84 -19.93 -29.77
N GLY A 237 -34.69 -19.72 -30.78
CA GLY A 237 -36.15 -19.47 -30.68
C GLY A 237 -36.71 -18.54 -31.78
N THR A 238 -38.01 -18.68 -32.14
CA THR A 238 -38.66 -17.91 -33.23
C THR A 238 -39.17 -16.51 -32.84
N LEU A 239 -39.43 -16.22 -31.55
CA LEU A 239 -39.72 -14.87 -31.02
C LEU A 239 -38.81 -14.55 -29.83
N ASN A 240 -37.87 -13.61 -29.98
CA ASN A 240 -36.90 -13.21 -28.94
C ASN A 240 -36.73 -11.69 -28.87
N VAL A 241 -36.41 -11.16 -27.69
CA VAL A 241 -36.08 -9.75 -27.43
C VAL A 241 -35.09 -9.62 -26.28
N TRP A 242 -34.11 -8.71 -26.36
CA TRP A 242 -33.21 -8.37 -25.25
C TRP A 242 -32.62 -6.96 -25.36
N PHE A 243 -32.37 -6.30 -24.23
CA PHE A 243 -31.75 -4.97 -24.19
C PHE A 243 -30.30 -4.98 -24.66
N LYS A 244 -29.95 -4.02 -25.52
CA LYS A 244 -28.56 -3.72 -25.91
C LYS A 244 -28.02 -2.49 -25.21
N SER A 245 -28.89 -1.54 -24.89
CA SER A 245 -28.59 -0.38 -24.06
C SER A 245 -29.89 0.19 -23.48
N PRO A 246 -29.91 0.67 -22.22
CA PRO A 246 -28.89 0.45 -21.19
C PRO A 246 -28.81 -1.04 -20.76
N LEU A 247 -27.64 -1.48 -20.27
CA LEU A 247 -27.47 -2.81 -19.69
C LEU A 247 -27.91 -2.83 -18.21
N ALA A 248 -28.17 -4.02 -17.67
CA ALA A 248 -28.52 -4.18 -16.26
C ALA A 248 -27.43 -3.59 -15.33
N GLY A 249 -27.85 -2.82 -14.34
CA GLY A 249 -27.00 -2.08 -13.39
C GLY A 249 -26.47 -0.75 -13.92
N ALA A 250 -26.73 -0.39 -15.18
CA ALA A 250 -26.21 0.85 -15.76
C ALA A 250 -26.76 2.08 -15.02
N THR A 251 -25.87 3.03 -14.73
CA THR A 251 -26.25 4.35 -14.22
C THR A 251 -26.50 5.30 -15.40
N VAL A 252 -27.68 5.93 -15.43
CA VAL A 252 -28.17 6.73 -16.55
C VAL A 252 -28.68 8.10 -16.07
N SER A 253 -28.58 9.12 -16.92
CA SER A 253 -29.04 10.48 -16.63
C SER A 253 -29.37 11.24 -17.92
N GLY A 254 -30.24 12.26 -17.81
CA GLY A 254 -30.75 13.02 -18.96
C GLY A 254 -31.66 12.21 -19.90
N SER A 255 -31.66 12.57 -21.19
CA SER A 255 -32.51 11.96 -22.22
C SER A 255 -31.78 10.82 -22.95
N LEU A 256 -32.39 9.63 -22.95
CA LEU A 256 -31.93 8.43 -23.62
C LEU A 256 -32.87 8.11 -24.80
N THR A 257 -32.34 8.22 -26.02
CA THR A 257 -33.00 7.88 -27.28
C THR A 257 -31.98 7.25 -28.23
N GLY A 258 -32.41 6.66 -29.35
CA GLY A 258 -31.45 6.11 -30.32
C GLY A 258 -30.72 4.90 -29.78
N THR A 259 -29.44 4.80 -30.12
CA THR A 259 -28.52 3.76 -29.63
C THR A 259 -28.24 3.83 -28.12
N LYS A 260 -28.76 4.85 -27.41
CA LYS A 260 -28.66 4.94 -25.95
C LYS A 260 -29.79 4.19 -25.22
N CYS A 261 -30.84 3.79 -25.94
CA CYS A 261 -31.98 3.05 -25.38
C CYS A 261 -32.60 2.20 -26.50
N TYR A 262 -32.20 0.94 -26.64
CA TYR A 262 -32.67 0.06 -27.70
C TYR A 262 -32.48 -1.43 -27.37
N VAL A 263 -33.23 -2.27 -28.09
CA VAL A 263 -33.19 -3.73 -27.95
C VAL A 263 -32.61 -4.39 -29.21
N ASN A 264 -32.54 -5.71 -29.21
CA ASN A 264 -32.53 -6.47 -30.45
C ASN A 264 -33.64 -7.53 -30.35
N GLY A 265 -34.17 -7.97 -31.48
CA GLY A 265 -35.25 -8.95 -31.50
C GLY A 265 -35.36 -9.74 -32.80
N THR A 266 -35.93 -10.94 -32.71
CA THR A 266 -36.19 -11.84 -33.85
C THR A 266 -37.65 -12.25 -33.81
N GLY A 267 -38.36 -12.23 -34.95
CA GLY A 267 -39.79 -12.54 -35.03
C GLY A 267 -40.73 -11.47 -34.45
N VAL A 268 -40.19 -10.28 -34.16
CA VAL A 268 -40.90 -9.16 -33.53
C VAL A 268 -41.48 -8.22 -34.59
N THR A 269 -42.69 -7.71 -34.37
CA THR A 269 -43.32 -6.65 -35.19
C THR A 269 -43.54 -5.36 -34.40
N LYS A 270 -43.48 -5.42 -33.07
CA LYS A 270 -43.73 -4.28 -32.18
C LYS A 270 -43.06 -4.49 -30.82
N VAL A 271 -42.43 -3.48 -30.24
CA VAL A 271 -41.93 -3.49 -28.85
C VAL A 271 -42.52 -2.32 -28.07
N ALA A 272 -43.15 -2.61 -26.93
CA ALA A 272 -43.61 -1.60 -25.98
C ALA A 272 -42.64 -1.49 -24.78
N PHE A 273 -42.23 -0.28 -24.46
CA PHE A 273 -41.30 0.02 -23.37
C PHE A 273 -42.00 0.65 -22.18
N LYS A 274 -41.57 0.28 -20.97
CA LYS A 274 -41.99 0.90 -19.71
C LYS A 274 -40.82 1.03 -18.75
N LEU A 275 -40.82 2.08 -17.93
CA LEU A 275 -39.98 2.19 -16.75
C LEU A 275 -40.87 2.01 -15.52
N ASP A 276 -40.55 1.00 -14.72
CA ASP A 276 -41.38 0.47 -13.65
C ASP A 276 -42.78 0.10 -14.17
N SER A 277 -43.79 0.86 -13.77
CA SER A 277 -45.18 0.74 -14.24
C SER A 277 -45.55 1.79 -15.30
N THR A 278 -44.69 2.78 -15.54
CA THR A 278 -44.96 3.90 -16.44
C THR A 278 -44.60 3.56 -17.87
N ALA A 279 -45.57 3.59 -18.78
CA ALA A 279 -45.32 3.41 -20.21
C ALA A 279 -44.43 4.55 -20.76
N LEU A 280 -43.44 4.20 -21.56
CA LEU A 280 -42.55 5.15 -22.24
C LEU A 280 -43.01 5.38 -23.67
N ASN A 281 -42.74 4.43 -24.56
CA ASN A 281 -43.12 4.46 -25.97
C ASN A 281 -43.31 3.04 -26.53
N THR A 282 -43.85 2.96 -27.74
CA THR A 282 -43.92 1.73 -28.54
C THR A 282 -43.21 1.96 -29.87
N ASP A 283 -42.42 0.99 -30.31
CA ASP A 283 -41.71 1.04 -31.58
C ASP A 283 -42.13 -0.14 -32.48
N THR A 284 -42.33 0.14 -33.76
CA THR A 284 -42.70 -0.83 -34.81
C THR A 284 -41.65 -0.92 -35.92
N THR A 285 -40.54 -0.19 -35.80
CA THR A 285 -39.50 -0.08 -36.84
C THR A 285 -38.39 -1.08 -36.53
N MET A 286 -38.37 -2.23 -37.20
CA MET A 286 -37.33 -3.25 -36.93
C MET A 286 -35.92 -2.83 -37.37
N SER A 287 -35.81 -2.00 -38.41
CA SER A 287 -34.53 -1.68 -39.05
C SER A 287 -33.59 -0.79 -38.22
N ASP A 288 -34.10 -0.10 -37.20
CA ASP A 288 -33.32 0.83 -36.37
C ASP A 288 -32.96 0.26 -34.99
N GLY A 289 -33.24 -1.03 -34.76
CA GLY A 289 -33.01 -1.73 -33.51
C GLY A 289 -34.14 -1.61 -32.48
N MET A 290 -35.28 -0.97 -32.81
CA MET A 290 -36.41 -0.74 -31.90
C MET A 290 -36.02 -0.04 -30.59
N GLN A 291 -36.35 1.24 -30.52
CA GLN A 291 -35.75 2.17 -29.57
C GLN A 291 -36.73 2.60 -28.48
N CYS A 292 -36.22 2.75 -27.27
CA CYS A 292 -36.93 3.44 -26.20
C CYS A 292 -36.60 4.93 -26.15
N ALA A 293 -37.56 5.72 -25.68
CA ALA A 293 -37.38 7.13 -25.36
C ALA A 293 -37.58 7.32 -23.86
N LEU A 294 -36.47 7.47 -23.13
CA LEU A 294 -36.45 7.65 -21.68
C LEU A 294 -35.87 9.01 -21.31
N ASP A 295 -36.71 9.91 -20.80
CA ASP A 295 -36.27 11.14 -20.16
C ASP A 295 -36.16 10.90 -18.65
N THR A 296 -34.94 10.64 -18.19
CA THR A 296 -34.70 10.26 -16.79
C THR A 296 -34.98 11.41 -15.81
N THR A 297 -35.04 12.66 -16.28
CA THR A 297 -35.34 13.82 -15.41
C THR A 297 -36.78 13.82 -14.89
N LYS A 298 -37.67 13.05 -15.51
CA LYS A 298 -39.06 12.87 -15.11
C LYS A 298 -39.26 11.76 -14.07
N PHE A 299 -38.19 11.07 -13.72
CA PHE A 299 -38.20 9.97 -12.76
C PHE A 299 -37.25 10.32 -11.61
N ALA A 300 -37.56 9.80 -10.43
CA ALA A 300 -36.71 10.03 -9.26
C ALA A 300 -35.30 9.47 -9.49
N ASN A 301 -34.30 9.99 -8.78
CA ASN A 301 -33.01 9.33 -8.74
C ASN A 301 -33.11 8.02 -7.95
N GLY A 302 -32.46 6.96 -8.41
CA GLY A 302 -32.48 5.66 -7.78
C GLY A 302 -32.60 4.51 -8.78
N THR A 303 -32.76 3.29 -8.26
CA THR A 303 -32.90 2.10 -9.09
C THR A 303 -34.32 1.97 -9.65
N HIS A 304 -34.42 1.72 -10.95
CA HIS A 304 -35.66 1.56 -11.71
C HIS A 304 -35.60 0.30 -12.59
N THR A 305 -36.76 -0.23 -12.97
CA THR A 305 -36.91 -1.41 -13.81
C THR A 305 -37.34 -1.02 -15.23
N LEU A 306 -36.46 -1.14 -16.21
CA LEU A 306 -36.79 -0.90 -17.62
C LEU A 306 -37.25 -2.22 -18.26
N THR A 307 -38.45 -2.25 -18.84
CA THR A 307 -39.03 -3.43 -19.48
C THR A 307 -39.30 -3.16 -20.96
N ALA A 308 -38.93 -4.10 -21.82
CA ALA A 308 -39.28 -4.14 -23.24
C ALA A 308 -40.19 -5.34 -23.49
N THR A 309 -41.39 -5.14 -24.03
CA THR A 309 -42.34 -6.21 -24.37
C THR A 309 -42.54 -6.29 -25.88
N ALA A 310 -41.91 -7.28 -26.48
CA ALA A 310 -42.03 -7.60 -27.90
C ALA A 310 -43.33 -8.35 -28.21
N THR A 311 -43.92 -8.08 -29.37
CA THR A 311 -45.11 -8.75 -29.93
C THR A 311 -44.78 -9.25 -31.34
N SER A 312 -45.19 -10.47 -31.69
CA SER A 312 -45.06 -11.05 -33.04
C SER A 312 -46.24 -10.65 -33.96
N SER A 313 -46.14 -10.99 -35.24
CA SER A 313 -47.23 -10.84 -36.22
C SER A 313 -48.49 -11.66 -35.89
N THR A 314 -48.35 -12.72 -35.10
CA THR A 314 -49.46 -13.58 -34.63
C THR A 314 -50.03 -13.12 -33.29
N GLY A 315 -49.53 -12.00 -32.73
CA GLY A 315 -49.98 -11.45 -31.45
C GLY A 315 -49.35 -12.09 -30.21
N THR A 316 -48.34 -12.97 -30.37
CA THR A 316 -47.62 -13.58 -29.24
C THR A 316 -46.66 -12.56 -28.62
N THR A 317 -46.55 -12.52 -27.29
CA THR A 317 -45.70 -11.54 -26.58
C THR A 317 -44.57 -12.19 -25.79
N ARG A 318 -43.42 -11.49 -25.72
CA ARG A 318 -42.27 -11.84 -24.85
C ARG A 318 -41.64 -10.56 -24.31
N SER A 319 -41.19 -10.55 -23.06
CA SER A 319 -40.53 -9.39 -22.46
C SER A 319 -39.07 -9.65 -22.12
N ASP A 320 -38.27 -8.58 -22.11
CA ASP A 320 -36.98 -8.50 -21.42
C ASP A 320 -37.02 -7.37 -20.40
N VAL A 321 -36.26 -7.52 -19.31
CA VAL A 321 -36.31 -6.62 -18.15
C VAL A 321 -34.89 -6.38 -17.65
N VAL A 322 -34.50 -5.11 -17.50
CA VAL A 322 -33.21 -4.70 -16.91
C VAL A 322 -33.43 -3.71 -15.77
N SER A 323 -32.64 -3.86 -14.71
CA SER A 323 -32.55 -2.84 -13.65
C SER A 323 -31.58 -1.75 -14.09
N ILE A 324 -31.92 -0.48 -13.94
CA ILE A 324 -31.04 0.67 -14.21
C ILE A 324 -31.06 1.64 -13.04
N ASN A 325 -30.06 2.50 -12.91
CA ASN A 325 -29.95 3.48 -11.83
C ASN A 325 -30.00 4.90 -12.40
N ILE A 326 -31.07 5.64 -12.13
CA ILE A 326 -31.22 7.03 -12.55
C ILE A 326 -30.46 7.97 -11.59
N GLN A 327 -29.59 8.83 -12.13
CA GLN A 327 -28.84 9.83 -11.36
C GLN A 327 -28.80 11.19 -12.09
N ASN A 328 -29.88 11.96 -11.98
CA ASN A 328 -29.92 13.34 -12.46
C ASN A 328 -29.22 14.28 -11.46
N SER A 329 -28.26 15.07 -11.94
CA SER A 329 -27.68 16.16 -11.16
C SER A 329 -28.77 17.20 -10.88
N GLY A 330 -29.04 17.50 -9.61
CA GLY A 330 -30.12 18.41 -9.21
C GLY A 330 -29.96 19.80 -9.83
N SER A 331 -30.96 20.24 -10.59
CA SER A 331 -31.17 21.64 -10.93
C SER A 331 -32.01 22.28 -9.81
N THR A 332 -31.36 23.06 -8.94
CA THR A 332 -32.06 24.07 -8.14
C THR A 332 -31.19 25.32 -8.08
N THR A 333 -31.67 26.37 -8.73
CA THR A 333 -31.18 27.74 -8.65
C THR A 333 -31.24 28.23 -7.18
N PRO A 334 -30.17 28.81 -6.60
CA PRO A 334 -30.24 29.35 -5.24
C PRO A 334 -31.00 30.68 -5.21
N PRO A 335 -31.95 30.90 -4.29
CA PRO A 335 -32.39 32.24 -3.94
C PRO A 335 -31.31 32.94 -3.11
N VAL A 336 -31.12 34.23 -3.38
CA VAL A 336 -30.23 35.13 -2.65
C VAL A 336 -30.74 35.27 -1.21
N VAL A 337 -29.93 34.85 -0.23
CA VAL A 337 -30.12 35.20 1.19
C VAL A 337 -28.75 35.53 1.81
N THR A 338 -28.70 36.70 2.43
CA THR A 338 -27.59 37.31 3.16
C THR A 338 -27.10 36.43 4.31
N PRO A 339 -25.78 36.33 4.60
CA PRO A 339 -25.27 35.40 5.60
C PRO A 339 -25.56 35.88 7.04
N PRO A 340 -26.08 35.01 7.93
CA PRO A 340 -25.99 35.22 9.37
C PRO A 340 -24.62 34.72 9.88
N VAL A 341 -24.00 35.55 10.72
CA VAL A 341 -22.78 35.25 11.47
C VAL A 341 -22.97 33.97 12.28
N THR A 342 -22.09 32.99 12.10
CA THR A 342 -22.00 31.78 12.94
C THR A 342 -20.60 31.68 13.58
N PRO A 343 -20.48 31.26 14.85
CA PRO A 343 -19.20 31.23 15.59
C PRO A 343 -18.25 30.15 15.05
N PRO A 344 -16.94 30.22 15.37
CA PRO A 344 -15.93 29.35 14.80
C PRO A 344 -16.16 27.89 15.19
N VAL A 345 -16.36 27.05 14.18
CA VAL A 345 -16.35 25.59 14.32
C VAL A 345 -14.88 25.16 14.44
N THR A 346 -14.51 24.61 15.58
CA THR A 346 -13.20 23.99 15.81
C THR A 346 -13.12 22.68 15.02
N PRO A 347 -12.11 22.48 14.15
CA PRO A 347 -11.91 21.22 13.43
C PRO A 347 -11.56 20.08 14.41
N PRO A 348 -11.86 18.81 14.08
CA PRO A 348 -11.43 17.65 14.88
C PRO A 348 -9.90 17.58 14.94
N THR A 349 -9.35 17.57 16.15
CA THR A 349 -7.90 17.71 16.44
C THR A 349 -7.17 16.37 16.60
N THR A 350 -7.46 15.36 15.79
CA THR A 350 -6.55 14.19 15.71
C THR A 350 -5.87 14.17 14.35
N PRO A 351 -4.64 14.70 14.26
CA PRO A 351 -3.74 14.48 13.14
C PRO A 351 -3.55 12.98 12.87
N PRO A 352 -3.20 12.58 11.65
CA PRO A 352 -2.45 11.34 11.47
C PRO A 352 -1.22 11.41 12.40
N PRO A 353 -0.80 10.30 13.04
CA PRO A 353 0.34 10.32 13.94
C PRO A 353 1.52 10.91 13.17
N THR A 354 2.00 12.06 13.61
CA THR A 354 3.27 12.61 13.14
C THR A 354 4.30 11.51 13.31
N GLY A 355 4.94 11.10 12.22
CA GLY A 355 6.01 10.10 12.20
C GLY A 355 7.29 10.56 12.90
N GLY A 356 7.18 11.39 13.94
CA GLY A 356 8.23 11.57 14.92
C GLY A 356 8.32 10.30 15.74
N VAL A 357 9.54 9.82 15.93
CA VAL A 357 9.92 8.78 16.89
C VAL A 357 9.11 8.99 18.19
N MET A 358 8.06 8.18 18.37
CA MET A 358 7.35 8.07 19.64
C MET A 358 8.29 7.44 20.67
N PRO A 359 8.12 7.75 21.97
CA PRO A 359 9.20 7.75 22.95
C PRO A 359 9.93 6.41 23.02
N THR A 360 11.25 6.45 23.11
CA THR A 360 11.95 5.47 23.94
C THR A 360 11.46 5.71 25.36
N ASP A 361 10.35 5.06 25.71
CA ASP A 361 10.15 4.64 27.08
C ASP A 361 11.45 3.97 27.54
N SER A 362 11.71 4.03 28.84
CA SER A 362 12.70 3.24 29.57
C SER A 362 12.75 1.72 29.21
N SER A 363 11.87 1.26 28.31
CA SER A 363 11.71 -0.07 27.77
C SER A 363 12.61 -0.45 26.58
N ASN A 364 13.35 0.47 25.93
CA ASN A 364 14.21 0.20 24.77
C ASN A 364 13.49 -0.44 23.55
N VAL A 365 12.18 -0.24 23.40
CA VAL A 365 11.39 -0.75 22.26
C VAL A 365 10.84 0.38 21.40
N ARG A 366 10.69 0.15 20.08
CA ARG A 366 10.00 1.06 19.16
C ARG A 366 9.24 0.27 18.08
N GLY A 367 8.20 0.89 17.52
CA GLY A 367 7.48 0.40 16.35
C GLY A 367 7.32 1.48 15.30
N VAL A 368 7.49 1.14 14.03
CA VAL A 368 7.40 2.03 12.87
C VAL A 368 6.38 1.45 11.89
N ALA A 369 5.29 2.17 11.67
CA ALA A 369 4.18 1.67 10.88
C ALA A 369 4.18 2.19 9.44
N THR A 370 3.61 1.37 8.56
CA THR A 370 3.05 1.71 7.25
C THR A 370 1.53 1.45 7.27
N PHE A 371 0.88 1.31 6.11
CA PHE A 371 -0.55 0.98 6.02
C PHE A 371 -0.89 -0.42 6.54
N GLN A 372 -0.06 -1.43 6.25
CA GLN A 372 -0.38 -2.83 6.53
C GLN A 372 0.70 -3.54 7.32
N SER A 373 1.72 -2.80 7.77
CA SER A 373 2.87 -3.36 8.45
C SER A 373 3.31 -2.49 9.63
N ILE A 374 3.93 -3.11 10.62
CA ILE A 374 4.65 -2.44 11.71
C ILE A 374 6.02 -3.11 11.86
N GLY A 375 7.08 -2.36 11.57
CA GLY A 375 8.46 -2.74 11.89
C GLY A 375 8.71 -2.56 13.38
N LEU A 376 9.33 -3.54 14.01
CA LEU A 376 9.53 -3.64 15.44
C LEU A 376 11.01 -3.72 15.77
N TYR A 377 11.36 -3.11 16.90
CA TYR A 377 12.72 -3.02 17.39
C TYR A 377 12.74 -3.13 18.90
N TRP A 378 13.70 -3.88 19.42
CA TRP A 378 14.01 -3.97 20.83
C TRP A 378 15.53 -3.98 21.03
N ALA A 379 16.07 -2.87 21.55
CA ALA A 379 17.49 -2.71 21.78
C ALA A 379 17.95 -3.33 23.10
N SER A 380 19.11 -3.98 23.05
CA SER A 380 19.80 -4.68 24.13
C SER A 380 18.90 -5.62 24.97
N PRO A 381 18.14 -6.54 24.35
CA PRO A 381 17.24 -7.44 25.07
C PRO A 381 17.96 -8.54 25.86
N GLY A 382 19.25 -8.79 25.58
CA GLY A 382 19.98 -9.95 26.12
C GLY A 382 19.53 -11.29 25.53
N ALA A 383 18.96 -11.28 24.32
CA ALA A 383 18.28 -12.43 23.71
C ALA A 383 19.21 -13.56 23.23
N GLY A 384 20.44 -13.24 22.83
CA GLY A 384 21.31 -14.21 22.15
C GLY A 384 20.72 -14.68 20.81
N SER A 385 21.20 -15.81 20.28
CA SER A 385 20.79 -16.32 18.96
C SER A 385 19.32 -16.79 18.87
N SER A 386 18.64 -16.95 20.01
CA SER A 386 17.25 -17.40 20.07
C SER A 386 16.22 -16.33 19.68
N GLY A 387 16.65 -15.08 19.47
CA GLY A 387 15.75 -13.99 19.08
C GLY A 387 14.80 -13.55 20.20
N CYS A 388 13.80 -12.74 19.83
CA CYS A 388 12.76 -12.27 20.75
C CYS A 388 11.38 -12.75 20.29
N LYS A 389 10.50 -13.05 21.25
CA LYS A 389 9.10 -13.36 21.00
C LYS A 389 8.29 -12.08 20.86
N VAL A 390 7.26 -12.11 20.02
CA VAL A 390 6.30 -11.02 19.86
C VAL A 390 4.88 -11.58 19.75
N GLN A 391 3.93 -10.89 20.38
CA GLN A 391 2.51 -11.09 20.17
C GLN A 391 1.81 -9.73 20.01
N PHE A 392 0.67 -9.73 19.34
CA PHE A 392 -0.08 -8.52 19.03
C PHE A 392 -1.59 -8.79 19.05
N ARG A 393 -2.37 -7.72 19.21
CA ARG A 393 -3.82 -7.73 19.02
C ARG A 393 -4.29 -6.35 18.60
N LYS A 394 -5.42 -6.29 17.90
CA LYS A 394 -6.07 -5.01 17.63
C LYS A 394 -6.54 -4.41 18.96
N GLN A 395 -6.39 -3.11 19.14
CA GLN A 395 -6.82 -2.47 20.39
C GLN A 395 -8.31 -2.72 20.62
N GLY A 396 -8.65 -3.19 21.83
CA GLY A 396 -10.01 -3.59 22.19
C GLY A 396 -10.29 -5.09 22.02
N ASP A 397 -9.48 -5.82 21.24
CA ASP A 397 -9.58 -7.29 21.19
C ASP A 397 -9.02 -7.89 22.48
N THR A 398 -9.59 -9.03 22.90
CA THR A 398 -9.13 -9.75 24.08
C THR A 398 -8.02 -10.76 23.76
N ALA A 399 -8.10 -11.42 22.60
CA ALA A 399 -7.20 -12.48 22.18
C ALA A 399 -5.89 -11.94 21.62
N TRP A 400 -4.76 -12.44 22.14
CA TRP A 400 -3.43 -12.22 21.57
C TRP A 400 -3.19 -13.18 20.40
N ARG A 401 -2.48 -12.68 19.39
CA ARG A 401 -1.96 -13.46 18.26
C ARG A 401 -0.44 -13.38 18.26
N ASP A 402 0.21 -14.49 18.00
CA ASP A 402 1.66 -14.50 17.86
C ASP A 402 2.09 -13.80 16.56
N GLY A 403 3.17 -13.03 16.63
CA GLY A 403 3.92 -12.62 15.45
C GLY A 403 5.07 -13.57 15.18
N LEU A 404 5.66 -13.50 13.99
CA LEU A 404 6.90 -14.21 13.73
C LEU A 404 7.99 -13.70 14.69
N ASP A 405 8.76 -14.63 15.27
CA ASP A 405 9.86 -14.29 16.18
C ASP A 405 10.78 -13.23 15.57
N MET A 406 11.13 -12.23 16.38
CA MET A 406 12.06 -11.18 16.01
C MET A 406 13.48 -11.74 16.00
N TRP A 407 14.21 -11.47 14.93
CA TRP A 407 15.61 -11.87 14.81
C TRP A 407 16.50 -10.96 15.66
N PHE A 408 17.41 -11.55 16.43
CA PHE A 408 18.44 -10.81 17.17
C PHE A 408 19.69 -10.64 16.32
N ASP A 409 20.06 -9.39 16.08
CA ASP A 409 21.32 -9.04 15.45
C ASP A 409 22.38 -8.72 16.51
N SER A 410 23.39 -9.59 16.61
CA SER A 410 24.49 -9.40 17.56
C SER A 410 25.40 -8.21 17.22
N ARG A 411 25.41 -7.73 15.97
CA ARG A 411 26.28 -6.62 15.54
C ARG A 411 25.92 -5.30 16.22
N ASN A 412 24.64 -5.13 16.57
CA ASN A 412 24.15 -3.96 17.28
C ASN A 412 23.29 -4.29 18.51
N SER A 413 23.25 -5.56 18.91
CA SER A 413 22.50 -6.07 20.07
C SER A 413 21.03 -5.65 20.04
N GLU A 414 20.33 -5.87 18.93
CA GLU A 414 18.94 -5.45 18.74
C GLU A 414 18.10 -6.59 18.17
N CYS A 415 16.94 -6.85 18.75
CA CYS A 415 15.91 -7.68 18.14
C CYS A 415 15.11 -6.84 17.14
N ARG A 416 14.91 -7.38 15.93
CA ARG A 416 14.12 -6.75 14.86
C ARG A 416 13.17 -7.74 14.21
N GLY A 417 11.97 -7.28 13.87
CA GLY A 417 10.96 -8.08 13.18
C GLY A 417 9.85 -7.19 12.63
N SER A 418 8.95 -7.75 11.83
CA SER A 418 7.78 -7.02 11.34
C SER A 418 6.50 -7.78 11.59
N LEU A 419 5.46 -7.05 11.97
CA LEU A 419 4.08 -7.49 11.83
C LEU A 419 3.56 -7.04 10.46
N VAL A 420 2.82 -7.91 9.77
CA VAL A 420 2.37 -7.71 8.38
C VAL A 420 0.88 -8.04 8.23
N MET A 421 0.29 -7.67 7.09
CA MET A 421 -1.12 -7.92 6.77
C MET A 421 -2.08 -7.36 7.82
N LEU A 422 -1.72 -6.23 8.42
CA LEU A 422 -2.53 -5.51 9.39
C LEU A 422 -3.58 -4.65 8.70
N GLN A 423 -4.64 -4.29 9.43
CA GLN A 423 -5.68 -3.42 8.93
C GLN A 423 -5.19 -1.95 8.96
N PRO A 424 -5.27 -1.18 7.86
CA PRO A 424 -4.93 0.24 7.88
C PRO A 424 -5.75 1.06 8.89
N GLY A 425 -5.19 2.19 9.34
CA GLY A 425 -5.81 3.11 10.29
C GLY A 425 -6.13 2.53 11.66
N THR A 426 -5.56 1.37 12.00
CA THR A 426 -5.93 0.60 13.18
C THR A 426 -4.84 0.62 14.25
N PRO A 427 -5.18 0.92 15.52
CA PRO A 427 -4.27 0.76 16.66
C PRO A 427 -4.08 -0.72 17.03
N TYR A 428 -2.83 -1.11 17.25
CA TYR A 428 -2.44 -2.44 17.71
C TYR A 428 -1.68 -2.35 19.04
N GLU A 429 -2.06 -3.20 19.98
CA GLU A 429 -1.31 -3.46 21.19
C GLU A 429 -0.31 -4.59 20.90
N ILE A 430 0.95 -4.38 21.27
CA ILE A 430 2.06 -5.27 20.93
C ILE A 430 2.85 -5.56 22.20
N GLN A 431 3.26 -6.81 22.37
CA GLN A 431 4.04 -7.27 23.50
C GLN A 431 5.26 -8.07 23.02
N MET A 432 6.40 -7.88 23.68
CA MET A 432 7.66 -8.57 23.38
C MET A 432 8.26 -9.19 24.65
N GLY A 433 8.94 -10.32 24.48
CA GLY A 433 9.55 -11.08 25.56
C GLY A 433 10.69 -11.97 25.07
N LEU A 434 11.50 -12.48 26.00
CA LEU A 434 12.52 -13.47 25.67
C LEU A 434 11.90 -14.87 25.57
N PRO A 435 12.43 -15.77 24.75
CA PRO A 435 11.97 -17.16 24.69
C PRO A 435 11.92 -17.81 26.08
N GLY A 436 10.80 -18.47 26.39
CA GLY A 436 10.58 -19.13 27.69
C GLY A 436 10.28 -18.18 28.86
N GLN A 437 10.16 -16.87 28.63
CA GLN A 437 9.81 -15.88 29.65
C GLN A 437 8.46 -15.21 29.34
N SER A 438 7.86 -14.60 30.36
CA SER A 438 6.65 -13.78 30.16
C SER A 438 6.97 -12.53 29.35
N PHE A 439 6.04 -12.10 28.49
CA PHE A 439 6.13 -10.83 27.79
C PHE A 439 6.21 -9.67 28.80
N ASN A 440 7.25 -8.84 28.68
CA ASN A 440 7.58 -7.80 29.67
C ASN A 440 7.89 -6.43 29.04
N LYS A 441 7.82 -6.34 27.71
CA LYS A 441 7.84 -5.08 26.96
C LYS A 441 6.55 -4.95 26.18
N GLY A 442 6.06 -3.72 26.03
CA GLY A 442 4.87 -3.48 25.25
C GLY A 442 4.82 -2.06 24.68
N LEU A 443 4.09 -1.93 23.58
CA LEU A 443 3.86 -0.67 22.90
C LEU A 443 2.50 -0.71 22.18
N THR A 444 1.94 0.47 21.95
CA THR A 444 0.75 0.62 21.09
C THR A 444 1.14 1.42 19.86
N VAL A 445 0.89 0.88 18.67
CA VAL A 445 1.22 1.53 17.40
C VAL A 445 0.04 1.44 16.46
N SER A 446 -0.27 2.55 15.79
CA SER A 446 -1.31 2.61 14.77
C SER A 446 -0.69 2.52 13.38
N THR A 447 -1.23 1.62 12.56
CA THR A 447 -0.98 1.62 11.11
C THR A 447 -1.50 2.90 10.47
N TRP A 448 -0.92 3.29 9.34
CA TRP A 448 -1.33 4.50 8.61
C TRP A 448 -2.76 4.43 8.09
N ASN A 449 -3.41 5.59 8.05
CA ASN A 449 -4.74 5.75 7.50
C ASN A 449 -4.67 5.93 5.98
N GLU A 450 -5.56 5.27 5.25
CA GLU A 450 -5.76 5.40 3.80
C GLU A 450 -6.24 6.80 3.37
N GLN A 451 -6.77 7.59 4.31
CA GLN A 451 -7.26 8.94 4.10
C GLN A 451 -6.26 9.97 4.62
N PHE A 452 -5.71 10.73 3.68
CA PHE A 452 -4.85 11.87 3.99
C PHE A 452 -5.70 13.11 4.27
N PRO A 453 -5.44 13.87 5.34
CA PRO A 453 -6.13 15.13 5.57
C PRO A 453 -5.72 16.14 4.48
N ILE A 454 -6.68 16.91 3.96
CA ILE A 454 -6.43 17.92 2.92
C ILE A 454 -6.75 19.30 3.50
N ALA A 455 -5.76 20.19 3.54
CA ALA A 455 -5.95 21.59 3.94
C ALA A 455 -6.28 22.50 2.75
N GLN A 456 -5.72 22.19 1.58
CA GLN A 456 -5.89 22.99 0.38
C GLN A 456 -5.95 22.09 -0.84
N THR A 457 -6.82 22.44 -1.78
CA THR A 457 -6.87 21.81 -3.12
C THR A 457 -6.54 22.85 -4.18
N ILE A 458 -5.59 22.51 -5.05
CA ILE A 458 -5.18 23.28 -6.22
C ILE A 458 -5.57 22.45 -7.44
N THR A 459 -6.57 22.91 -8.18
CA THR A 459 -6.97 22.29 -9.45
C THR A 459 -6.10 22.84 -10.57
N LEU A 460 -5.43 21.97 -11.30
CA LEU A 460 -4.54 22.35 -12.39
C LEU A 460 -5.32 22.67 -13.68
N PRO A 461 -4.75 23.50 -14.57
CA PRO A 461 -5.30 23.71 -15.91
C PRO A 461 -5.45 22.40 -16.69
N ALA A 462 -6.33 22.40 -17.70
CA ALA A 462 -6.56 21.22 -18.55
C ALA A 462 -5.29 20.81 -19.32
N SER A 463 -4.44 21.77 -19.69
CA SER A 463 -3.16 21.52 -20.34
C SER A 463 -2.08 22.51 -19.91
N SER A 464 -0.84 22.04 -19.90
CA SER A 464 0.38 22.83 -19.72
C SER A 464 1.51 22.22 -20.53
N SER A 465 2.42 23.05 -21.04
CA SER A 465 3.73 22.61 -21.59
C SER A 465 4.91 22.94 -20.67
N SER A 466 4.63 23.62 -19.56
CA SER A 466 5.62 24.06 -18.58
C SER A 466 5.64 23.15 -17.35
N THR A 467 6.82 22.97 -16.77
CA THR A 467 7.03 22.26 -15.51
C THR A 467 6.19 22.85 -14.38
N LEU A 468 5.46 22.00 -13.67
CA LEU A 468 4.83 22.36 -12.40
C LEU A 468 5.86 22.30 -11.27
N ASN A 469 6.26 23.47 -10.76
CA ASN A 469 7.15 23.57 -9.61
C ASN A 469 6.32 23.70 -8.33
N ILE A 470 6.40 22.70 -7.47
CA ILE A 470 5.73 22.66 -6.15
C ILE A 470 6.78 22.98 -5.09
N THR A 471 6.82 24.26 -4.70
CA THR A 471 7.75 24.81 -3.70
C THR A 471 7.08 25.16 -2.37
N SER A 472 5.78 24.91 -2.25
CA SER A 472 5.02 25.08 -1.01
C SER A 472 4.10 23.90 -0.82
N GLY A 473 3.94 23.47 0.43
CA GLY A 473 3.23 22.27 0.79
C GLY A 473 2.47 22.45 2.10
N GLY A 474 1.91 21.35 2.61
CA GLY A 474 1.02 21.37 3.76
C GLY A 474 1.72 21.09 5.09
N THR A 475 0.96 20.50 6.00
CA THR A 475 1.45 19.94 7.27
C THR A 475 0.89 18.54 7.46
N ALA A 476 1.32 17.82 8.50
CA ALA A 476 0.73 16.53 8.86
C ALA A 476 -0.80 16.61 9.08
N ASN A 477 -1.32 17.77 9.48
CA ASN A 477 -2.75 17.98 9.74
C ASN A 477 -3.54 18.30 8.47
N GLY A 478 -2.87 18.49 7.33
CA GLY A 478 -3.52 18.85 6.09
C GLY A 478 -2.52 19.07 4.97
N TYR A 479 -2.55 18.18 3.99
CA TYR A 479 -1.75 18.20 2.78
C TYR A 479 -2.28 19.25 1.81
N VAL A 480 -1.40 19.71 0.92
CA VAL A 480 -1.80 20.45 -0.28
C VAL A 480 -1.98 19.46 -1.42
N LEU A 481 -3.21 19.35 -1.93
CA LEU A 481 -3.59 18.48 -3.03
C LEU A 481 -3.51 19.24 -4.36
N TYR A 482 -2.59 18.84 -5.23
CA TYR A 482 -2.53 19.25 -6.63
C TYR A 482 -3.24 18.18 -7.47
N GLN A 483 -4.39 18.53 -8.04
CA GLN A 483 -5.24 17.57 -8.75
C GLN A 483 -5.56 18.01 -10.17
N ALA A 484 -5.86 17.02 -11.02
CA ALA A 484 -6.44 17.29 -12.33
C ALA A 484 -7.82 17.96 -12.25
N ALA A 485 -8.15 18.74 -13.28
CA ALA A 485 -9.51 19.20 -13.52
C ALA A 485 -10.44 18.01 -13.86
N SER A 486 -11.76 18.20 -13.76
CA SER A 486 -12.75 17.16 -14.07
C SER A 486 -12.66 16.61 -15.50
N GLY A 487 -12.16 17.41 -16.45
CA GLY A 487 -11.88 17.00 -17.82
C GLY A 487 -10.47 16.41 -18.05
N GLY A 488 -9.70 16.20 -16.98
CA GLY A 488 -8.30 15.82 -17.02
C GLY A 488 -7.36 17.03 -17.06
N SER A 489 -6.11 16.81 -16.66
CA SER A 489 -5.02 17.78 -16.74
C SER A 489 -3.78 17.11 -17.32
N THR A 490 -3.30 17.62 -18.46
CA THR A 490 -2.09 17.11 -19.12
C THR A 490 -0.92 18.09 -18.98
N ILE A 491 0.22 17.63 -18.49
CA ILE A 491 1.50 18.35 -18.59
C ILE A 491 2.33 17.65 -19.68
N ASN A 492 2.60 18.35 -20.78
CA ASN A 492 3.32 17.81 -21.93
C ASN A 492 4.56 18.64 -22.26
N GLY A 493 5.72 18.23 -21.75
CA GLY A 493 7.00 18.93 -21.93
C GLY A 493 7.68 19.34 -20.62
N GLY A 494 8.71 20.17 -20.75
CA GLY A 494 9.61 20.56 -19.66
C GLY A 494 10.78 19.59 -19.48
N THR A 495 11.76 19.98 -18.66
CA THR A 495 12.83 19.04 -18.23
C THR A 495 12.22 17.95 -17.37
N ASN A 496 11.41 18.37 -16.41
CA ASN A 496 10.50 17.51 -15.66
C ASN A 496 9.07 17.99 -15.88
N ASN A 497 8.08 17.10 -15.82
CA ASN A 497 6.69 17.54 -15.82
C ASN A 497 6.33 18.18 -14.47
N VAL A 498 6.78 17.56 -13.37
CA VAL A 498 6.55 18.03 -12.01
C VAL A 498 7.87 18.01 -11.23
N VAL A 499 8.13 19.06 -10.46
CA VAL A 499 9.21 19.12 -9.47
C VAL A 499 8.60 19.40 -8.11
N ILE A 500 8.94 18.57 -7.12
CA ILE A 500 8.43 18.71 -5.75
C ILE A 500 9.61 18.95 -4.82
N SER A 501 9.60 20.09 -4.13
CA SER A 501 10.61 20.47 -3.13
C SER A 501 9.96 20.96 -1.84
N ALA A 502 8.77 20.45 -1.53
CA ALA A 502 7.97 20.85 -0.39
C ALA A 502 7.31 19.63 0.27
N PRO A 503 7.05 19.69 1.59
CA PRO A 503 6.50 18.55 2.32
C PRO A 503 4.97 18.50 2.30
N TYR A 504 4.39 17.34 2.62
CA TYR A 504 2.94 17.17 2.73
C TYR A 504 2.17 17.60 1.46
N VAL A 505 2.59 17.02 0.33
CA VAL A 505 2.07 17.28 -1.00
C VAL A 505 1.37 16.03 -1.52
N ILE A 506 0.22 16.20 -2.18
CA ILE A 506 -0.41 15.14 -2.98
C ILE A 506 -0.44 15.59 -4.44
N VAL A 507 0.04 14.76 -5.35
CA VAL A 507 -0.11 14.94 -6.81
C VAL A 507 -0.99 13.83 -7.35
N ARG A 508 -2.18 14.21 -7.86
CA ARG A 508 -3.25 13.26 -8.20
C ARG A 508 -3.82 13.45 -9.60
N GLY A 509 -3.99 12.34 -10.32
CA GLY A 509 -4.88 12.27 -11.48
C GLY A 509 -4.32 12.92 -12.75
N LEU A 510 -3.02 13.21 -12.82
CA LEU A 510 -2.42 13.94 -13.93
C LEU A 510 -2.01 12.99 -15.07
N THR A 511 -2.08 13.49 -16.31
CA THR A 511 -1.37 12.90 -17.44
C THR A 511 -0.07 13.65 -17.66
N LEU A 512 1.05 12.99 -17.39
CA LEU A 512 2.40 13.54 -17.49
C LEU A 512 3.11 12.92 -18.67
N LYS A 513 3.49 13.73 -19.65
CA LYS A 513 4.21 13.23 -20.81
C LYS A 513 5.26 14.18 -21.35
N GLY A 514 6.18 13.65 -22.15
CA GLY A 514 7.11 14.47 -22.91
C GLY A 514 8.14 15.22 -22.05
N ALA A 515 8.32 14.87 -20.77
CA ALA A 515 9.45 15.35 -19.98
C ALA A 515 10.76 14.96 -20.66
N SER A 516 11.70 15.90 -20.79
CA SER A 516 12.98 15.58 -21.44
C SER A 516 13.89 14.74 -20.57
N ALA A 517 13.77 14.77 -19.23
CA ALA A 517 14.45 13.93 -18.26
C ALA A 517 13.41 13.15 -17.42
N ASP A 518 13.37 13.30 -16.08
CA ASP A 518 12.39 12.60 -15.24
C ASP A 518 10.98 13.19 -15.34
N ALA A 519 9.91 12.40 -15.29
CA ALA A 519 8.56 12.99 -15.31
C ALA A 519 8.23 13.71 -13.99
N ILE A 520 8.42 13.06 -12.84
CA ILE A 520 8.29 13.67 -11.52
C ILE A 520 9.64 13.62 -10.81
N ALA A 521 10.18 14.77 -10.42
CA ALA A 521 11.42 14.87 -9.64
C ALA A 521 11.14 15.33 -8.21
N LEU A 522 11.47 14.48 -7.24
CA LEU A 522 11.51 14.80 -5.82
C LEU A 522 12.88 15.40 -5.50
N LYS A 523 12.88 16.56 -4.84
CA LYS A 523 14.08 17.32 -4.48
C LYS A 523 14.08 17.63 -2.98
N ASN A 524 15.20 18.17 -2.50
CA ASN A 524 15.36 18.58 -1.10
C ASN A 524 14.16 19.42 -0.62
N GLY A 525 13.66 19.10 0.58
CA GLY A 525 12.43 19.66 1.14
C GLY A 525 11.18 18.81 0.90
N ALA A 526 11.19 17.85 -0.04
CA ALA A 526 10.11 16.89 -0.19
C ALA A 526 10.19 15.79 0.88
N HIS A 527 9.14 15.65 1.67
CA HIS A 527 8.88 14.49 2.54
C HIS A 527 7.37 14.41 2.78
N ASP A 528 6.86 13.24 3.14
CA ASP A 528 5.41 13.02 3.22
C ASP A 528 4.72 13.40 1.91
N VAL A 529 5.20 12.88 0.78
CA VAL A 529 4.61 13.16 -0.54
C VAL A 529 3.84 11.95 -1.02
N VAL A 530 2.62 12.18 -1.50
CA VAL A 530 1.77 11.18 -2.14
C VAL A 530 1.70 11.47 -3.63
N ILE A 531 2.09 10.49 -4.45
CA ILE A 531 1.96 10.54 -5.91
C ILE A 531 0.99 9.43 -6.29
N GLU A 532 -0.19 9.80 -6.78
CA GLU A 532 -1.23 8.81 -7.02
C GLU A 532 -2.13 9.04 -8.23
N ASP A 533 -2.64 7.94 -8.78
CA ASP A 533 -3.61 7.95 -9.88
C ASP A 533 -3.13 8.72 -11.13
N ASN A 534 -1.82 8.84 -11.33
CA ASN A 534 -1.23 9.53 -12.48
C ASN A 534 -0.96 8.55 -13.63
N ASP A 535 -1.01 9.08 -14.86
CA ASP A 535 -0.58 8.42 -16.09
C ASP A 535 0.70 9.11 -16.56
N ILE A 536 1.82 8.39 -16.57
CA ILE A 536 3.16 8.92 -16.75
C ILE A 536 3.83 8.20 -17.93
N SER A 537 4.20 8.94 -18.99
CA SER A 537 4.80 8.36 -20.19
C SER A 537 5.76 9.28 -20.95
N GLY A 538 6.55 8.74 -21.87
CA GLY A 538 7.37 9.53 -22.80
C GLY A 538 8.45 10.41 -22.16
N TRP A 539 8.95 10.03 -21.00
CA TRP A 539 10.05 10.70 -20.29
C TRP A 539 11.42 10.20 -20.77
N GLY A 540 12.49 10.92 -20.42
CA GLY A 540 13.87 10.48 -20.60
C GLY A 540 14.62 11.08 -21.79
N ARG A 541 15.92 11.30 -21.57
CA ARG A 541 16.87 11.80 -22.56
C ARG A 541 17.43 10.66 -23.39
N MET A 542 17.80 10.93 -24.64
CA MET A 542 18.55 9.97 -25.46
C MET A 542 20.02 10.00 -25.03
N ASN A 543 20.65 8.84 -24.92
CA ASN A 543 22.09 8.71 -24.67
C ASN A 543 22.85 8.36 -25.96
N TYR A 544 22.50 7.23 -26.60
CA TYR A 544 23.16 6.77 -27.83
C TYR A 544 22.27 5.84 -28.64
N THR A 545 22.71 5.47 -29.84
CA THR A 545 22.09 4.41 -30.65
C THR A 545 22.99 3.17 -30.64
N ASN A 546 22.45 2.01 -30.28
CA ASN A 546 23.23 0.76 -30.26
C ASN A 546 23.45 0.16 -31.66
N SER A 547 24.21 -0.93 -31.76
CA SER A 547 24.54 -1.56 -33.05
C SER A 547 23.34 -2.17 -33.79
N SER A 548 22.20 -2.37 -33.11
CA SER A 548 20.93 -2.80 -33.71
C SER A 548 19.99 -1.64 -34.06
N GLY A 549 20.45 -0.39 -33.92
CA GLY A 549 19.67 0.79 -34.25
C GLY A 549 18.71 1.26 -33.15
N TRP A 550 18.74 0.66 -31.96
CA TRP A 550 17.88 1.08 -30.85
C TRP A 550 18.40 2.36 -30.23
N GLN A 551 17.50 3.31 -29.97
CA GLN A 551 17.83 4.52 -29.22
C GLN A 551 17.76 4.20 -27.73
N VAL A 552 18.93 4.17 -27.09
CA VAL A 552 19.08 3.89 -25.66
C VAL A 552 19.02 5.21 -24.89
N GLY A 553 18.22 5.23 -23.82
CA GLY A 553 18.03 6.39 -22.96
C GLY A 553 19.19 6.62 -21.99
N VAL A 554 19.19 7.80 -21.36
CA VAL A 554 20.11 8.10 -20.25
C VAL A 554 19.71 7.26 -19.04
N ASP A 555 20.72 6.70 -18.40
CA ASP A 555 20.56 5.82 -17.25
C ASP A 555 19.88 6.54 -16.06
N MET A 556 18.96 5.84 -15.41
CA MET A 556 18.15 6.32 -14.26
C MET A 556 17.24 7.52 -14.50
N ASP A 557 17.08 8.03 -15.74
CA ASP A 557 15.99 8.97 -16.04
C ASP A 557 14.65 8.24 -15.75
N SER A 558 13.82 8.80 -14.86
CA SER A 558 12.72 8.02 -14.27
C SER A 558 11.33 8.61 -14.50
N GLY A 559 10.30 7.75 -14.48
CA GLY A 559 8.92 8.21 -14.33
C GLY A 559 8.75 8.97 -13.02
N VAL A 560 9.29 8.41 -11.93
CA VAL A 560 9.41 9.11 -10.64
C VAL A 560 10.83 8.99 -10.11
N ARG A 561 11.50 10.14 -9.92
CA ARG A 561 12.89 10.22 -9.48
C ARG A 561 13.00 10.88 -8.11
N GLY A 562 13.60 10.19 -7.14
CA GLY A 562 14.05 10.78 -5.88
C GLY A 562 15.56 10.80 -5.81
N PHE A 563 16.19 11.97 -5.92
CA PHE A 563 17.65 12.08 -5.75
C PHE A 563 17.96 12.87 -4.49
N CYS A 564 18.35 12.14 -3.44
CA CYS A 564 18.45 12.63 -2.08
C CYS A 564 19.93 12.84 -1.69
N SER A 565 20.64 13.72 -2.41
CA SER A 565 22.04 14.03 -2.07
C SER A 565 22.13 15.02 -0.89
N GLY A 566 22.91 14.70 0.14
CA GLY A 566 23.17 15.57 1.29
C GLY A 566 22.47 15.09 2.57
N THR A 567 22.26 15.99 3.54
CA THR A 567 21.64 15.68 4.84
C THR A 567 20.09 15.60 4.79
N SER A 568 19.50 15.30 3.62
CA SER A 568 18.07 15.49 3.37
C SER A 568 17.17 14.44 4.02
N THR A 569 16.12 14.88 4.72
CA THR A 569 15.05 14.11 5.38
C THR A 569 13.96 13.68 4.39
N MET A 570 14.35 13.19 3.20
CA MET A 570 13.43 12.81 2.14
C MET A 570 12.81 11.44 2.44
N ASP A 571 11.93 11.44 3.45
CA ASP A 571 11.25 10.27 4.02
C ASP A 571 9.79 10.18 3.55
N ARG A 572 9.19 9.00 3.70
CA ARG A 572 7.73 8.79 3.58
C ARG A 572 7.12 9.22 2.25
N PHE A 573 7.70 8.76 1.15
CA PHE A 573 7.08 8.83 -0.16
C PHE A 573 6.09 7.70 -0.36
N ILE A 574 4.89 8.04 -0.80
CA ILE A 574 3.79 7.11 -1.07
C ILE A 574 3.47 7.20 -2.55
N LEU A 575 3.93 6.21 -3.31
CA LEU A 575 3.67 6.10 -4.74
C LEU A 575 2.61 5.03 -4.93
N GLN A 576 1.42 5.42 -5.38
CA GLN A 576 0.34 4.47 -5.50
C GLN A 576 -0.56 4.64 -6.70
N ARG A 577 -0.96 3.53 -7.32
CA ARG A 577 -1.95 3.53 -8.42
C ARG A 577 -1.56 4.40 -9.62
N ASN A 578 -0.26 4.58 -9.84
CA ASN A 578 0.23 5.26 -11.02
C ASN A 578 0.42 4.24 -12.14
N LYS A 579 0.16 4.67 -13.38
CA LYS A 579 0.64 4.01 -14.58
C LYS A 579 1.90 4.73 -15.02
N ILE A 580 3.01 4.00 -15.08
CA ILE A 580 4.32 4.51 -15.44
C ILE A 580 4.80 3.68 -16.62
N HIS A 581 4.62 4.20 -17.83
CA HIS A 581 4.73 3.38 -19.03
C HIS A 581 5.38 4.08 -20.22
N ASP A 582 5.98 3.30 -21.11
CA ASP A 582 6.51 3.75 -22.40
C ASP A 582 7.48 4.95 -22.27
N PRO A 583 8.70 4.73 -21.74
CA PRO A 583 9.71 5.78 -21.72
C PRO A 583 10.05 6.16 -23.16
N ARG A 584 10.49 7.41 -23.36
CA ARG A 584 10.79 7.93 -24.70
C ARG A 584 11.83 7.10 -25.44
N TYR A 585 12.78 6.56 -24.70
CA TYR A 585 13.85 5.67 -25.15
C TYR A 585 13.92 4.49 -24.16
N GLY A 586 14.33 3.30 -24.60
CA GLY A 586 14.51 2.15 -23.70
C GLY A 586 15.93 2.01 -23.15
N ALA A 587 16.15 1.01 -22.33
CA ALA A 587 17.48 0.55 -21.93
C ALA A 587 18.06 -0.45 -22.95
N ASN A 588 19.37 -0.65 -22.92
CA ASN A 588 19.96 -1.81 -23.58
C ASN A 588 19.60 -3.10 -22.84
N SER A 589 19.46 -4.20 -23.57
CA SER A 589 19.43 -5.55 -22.97
C SER A 589 20.84 -6.06 -22.66
N TRP A 590 20.90 -7.23 -22.02
CA TRP A 590 22.15 -7.92 -21.69
C TRP A 590 23.01 -8.31 -22.92
N ASP A 591 22.44 -8.33 -24.13
CA ASP A 591 23.20 -8.49 -25.39
C ASP A 591 24.35 -7.49 -25.54
N TRP A 592 24.24 -6.31 -24.92
CA TRP A 592 25.24 -5.24 -25.00
C TRP A 592 25.94 -4.96 -23.67
N GLY A 593 25.81 -5.86 -22.68
CA GLY A 593 26.33 -5.67 -21.32
C GLY A 593 25.23 -5.32 -20.33
N HIS A 594 25.63 -4.94 -19.10
CA HIS A 594 24.68 -4.56 -18.05
C HIS A 594 23.68 -3.53 -18.59
N PRO A 595 22.38 -3.75 -18.43
CA PRO A 595 21.36 -2.78 -18.82
C PRO A 595 21.63 -1.41 -18.21
N ALA A 596 21.51 -0.40 -19.05
CA ALA A 596 21.59 1.01 -18.70
C ALA A 596 20.51 1.75 -19.49
N GLY A 597 19.78 2.63 -18.81
CA GLY A 597 18.69 3.39 -19.41
C GLY A 597 17.63 3.80 -18.39
N PRO A 598 16.46 4.25 -18.86
CA PRO A 598 15.45 4.79 -17.98
C PRO A 598 14.81 3.70 -17.12
N GLN A 599 14.33 4.12 -15.95
CA GLN A 599 13.66 3.28 -14.97
C GLN A 599 12.23 3.77 -14.74
N GLY A 600 11.37 2.93 -14.16
CA GLY A 600 10.03 3.35 -13.76
C GLY A 600 10.07 4.30 -12.56
N ILE A 601 10.60 3.79 -11.45
CA ILE A 601 10.75 4.53 -10.18
C ILE A 601 12.18 4.35 -9.69
N THR A 602 12.88 5.45 -9.37
CA THR A 602 14.27 5.39 -8.88
C THR A 602 14.53 6.34 -7.75
N PHE A 603 14.91 5.81 -6.60
CA PHE A 603 15.34 6.61 -5.45
C PHE A 603 16.81 6.35 -5.13
N SER A 604 17.60 7.42 -5.07
CA SER A 604 19.02 7.37 -4.74
C SER A 604 19.25 8.09 -3.43
N PHE A 605 19.87 7.39 -2.47
CA PHE A 605 20.28 7.93 -1.16
C PHE A 605 19.13 8.48 -0.33
N CYS A 606 17.91 8.05 -0.64
CA CYS A 606 16.72 8.58 0.01
C CYS A 606 16.52 7.99 1.41
N GLY A 607 15.60 8.63 2.11
CA GLY A 607 15.29 8.33 3.50
C GLY A 607 14.56 7.00 3.65
N VAL A 608 13.68 6.94 4.64
CA VAL A 608 13.07 5.70 5.13
C VAL A 608 11.55 5.74 5.04
N ASN A 609 10.93 4.59 5.33
CA ASN A 609 9.50 4.43 5.54
C ASN A 609 8.67 4.82 4.31
N HIS A 610 9.11 4.38 3.13
CA HIS A 610 8.42 4.58 1.86
C HIS A 610 7.34 3.51 1.63
N VAL A 611 6.31 3.84 0.85
CA VAL A 611 5.30 2.87 0.40
C VAL A 611 5.11 2.99 -1.10
N ILE A 612 5.43 1.93 -1.83
CA ILE A 612 5.24 1.86 -3.29
C ILE A 612 4.25 0.73 -3.57
N ARG A 613 3.01 1.08 -3.93
CA ARG A 613 1.95 0.08 -4.05
C ARG A 613 0.97 0.26 -5.19
N PHE A 614 0.46 -0.85 -5.72
CA PHE A 614 -0.60 -0.83 -6.73
C PHE A 614 -0.25 -0.03 -7.99
N ASN A 615 1.04 0.18 -8.27
CA ASN A 615 1.46 0.84 -9.51
C ASN A 615 1.54 -0.17 -10.65
N GLU A 616 1.36 0.31 -11.87
CA GLU A 616 1.67 -0.42 -13.09
C GLU A 616 2.90 0.20 -13.73
N VAL A 617 3.98 -0.57 -13.86
CA VAL A 617 5.20 -0.18 -14.56
C VAL A 617 5.37 -1.13 -15.74
N TYR A 618 5.23 -0.65 -16.98
CA TYR A 618 5.19 -1.52 -18.16
C TYR A 618 5.50 -0.80 -19.46
N SER A 619 5.97 -1.53 -20.47
CA SER A 619 6.21 -0.99 -21.82
C SER A 619 5.36 -1.71 -22.86
N THR A 620 4.76 -0.96 -23.78
CA THR A 620 3.90 -1.50 -24.85
C THR A 620 4.53 -1.37 -26.24
N THR A 621 5.62 -0.62 -26.35
CA THR A 621 6.23 -0.19 -27.61
C THR A 621 7.33 -1.13 -28.11
N GLY A 622 7.31 -2.38 -27.65
CA GLY A 622 8.27 -3.42 -28.02
C GLY A 622 9.59 -3.33 -27.25
N GLN A 623 10.48 -4.28 -27.51
CA GLN A 623 11.72 -4.52 -26.76
C GLN A 623 12.67 -3.33 -26.70
N GLN A 624 12.63 -2.42 -27.68
CA GLN A 624 13.48 -1.24 -27.74
C GLN A 624 13.10 -0.15 -26.72
N HIS A 625 11.98 -0.31 -26.00
CA HIS A 625 11.48 0.62 -24.96
C HIS A 625 11.33 -0.06 -23.59
N TYR A 626 11.94 -1.22 -23.38
CA TYR A 626 11.99 -1.84 -22.05
C TYR A 626 12.87 -0.99 -21.13
N TYR A 627 12.57 -1.05 -19.83
CA TYR A 627 13.32 -0.32 -18.81
C TYR A 627 14.65 -0.99 -18.51
N ASN A 628 15.51 -0.26 -17.79
CA ASN A 628 16.54 -0.90 -16.99
C ASN A 628 15.86 -1.72 -15.88
N ASP A 629 15.44 -1.02 -14.82
CA ASP A 629 14.67 -1.56 -13.70
C ASP A 629 13.26 -1.01 -13.67
N GLY A 630 12.33 -1.82 -13.15
CA GLY A 630 10.97 -1.36 -12.92
C GLY A 630 10.91 -0.39 -11.73
N ILE A 631 11.44 -0.83 -10.60
CA ILE A 631 11.64 -0.05 -9.38
C ILE A 631 13.07 -0.28 -8.95
N GLY A 632 13.91 0.75 -8.98
CA GLY A 632 15.32 0.65 -8.61
C GLY A 632 15.78 1.75 -7.66
N GLY A 633 17.08 1.72 -7.34
CA GLY A 633 17.63 2.75 -6.49
C GLY A 633 19.13 2.65 -6.27
N GLU A 634 19.65 3.59 -5.50
CA GLU A 634 21.06 3.63 -5.12
C GLU A 634 21.18 3.93 -3.62
N ASP A 635 22.24 3.53 -2.93
CA ASP A 635 23.38 2.72 -3.38
C ASP A 635 23.29 1.30 -2.79
N ASN A 636 23.41 0.31 -3.67
CA ASN A 636 23.16 -1.10 -3.42
C ASN A 636 24.13 -1.72 -2.41
N PHE A 637 25.40 -1.27 -2.40
CA PHE A 637 26.44 -1.75 -1.50
C PHE A 637 26.74 -0.74 -0.40
N SER A 638 25.71 -0.38 0.37
CA SER A 638 25.87 0.61 1.42
C SER A 638 25.09 0.26 2.69
N THR A 639 25.37 1.02 3.76
CA THR A 639 24.61 0.94 5.03
C THR A 639 23.30 1.74 4.96
N THR A 640 23.13 2.46 3.86
CA THR A 640 21.95 3.17 3.36
C THR A 640 21.53 2.49 2.05
N GLY A 641 20.57 3.03 1.30
CA GLY A 641 20.18 2.43 0.03
C GLY A 641 18.69 2.62 -0.20
N PHE A 642 18.12 1.85 -1.10
CA PHE A 642 16.71 1.90 -1.40
C PHE A 642 16.10 0.50 -1.25
N PRO A 643 14.90 0.35 -0.65
CA PRO A 643 14.02 1.41 -0.13
C PRO A 643 14.32 1.85 1.30
N ASN A 644 15.38 1.31 1.91
CA ASN A 644 15.81 1.66 3.26
C ASN A 644 14.76 1.29 4.33
N ALA A 645 15.08 1.57 5.60
CA ALA A 645 14.34 1.06 6.74
C ALA A 645 12.81 1.26 6.68
N ASP A 646 12.08 0.25 7.16
CA ASP A 646 10.63 0.26 7.39
C ASP A 646 9.77 0.57 6.14
N SER A 647 10.30 0.33 4.94
CA SER A 647 9.60 0.57 3.67
C SER A 647 8.84 -0.65 3.14
N ASP A 648 7.73 -0.41 2.43
CA ASP A 648 6.87 -1.42 1.81
C ASP A 648 6.80 -1.26 0.29
N ILE A 649 6.96 -2.37 -0.45
CA ILE A 649 6.74 -2.44 -1.90
C ILE A 649 5.75 -3.56 -2.18
N TYR A 650 4.50 -3.24 -2.54
CA TYR A 650 3.47 -4.29 -2.67
C TYR A 650 2.33 -4.07 -3.66
N GLY A 651 1.76 -5.15 -4.16
CA GLY A 651 0.61 -5.07 -5.07
C GLY A 651 0.93 -4.41 -6.41
N ASN A 652 2.20 -4.20 -6.75
CA ASN A 652 2.59 -3.60 -8.02
C ASN A 652 2.53 -4.64 -9.13
N ARG A 653 2.25 -4.18 -10.34
CA ARG A 653 2.42 -4.94 -11.58
C ARG A 653 3.60 -4.35 -12.35
N ILE A 654 4.65 -5.12 -12.53
CA ILE A 654 5.90 -4.65 -13.13
C ILE A 654 6.24 -5.55 -14.31
N SER A 655 6.52 -4.96 -15.47
CA SER A 655 6.88 -5.75 -16.64
C SER A 655 7.76 -5.00 -17.63
N GLU A 656 8.40 -5.79 -18.52
CA GLU A 656 9.26 -5.28 -19.59
C GLU A 656 10.50 -4.53 -19.07
N THR A 657 11.26 -5.19 -18.20
CA THR A 657 12.54 -4.71 -17.66
C THR A 657 13.68 -5.58 -18.17
N TRP A 658 14.79 -4.97 -18.57
CA TRP A 658 15.97 -5.71 -19.00
C TRP A 658 16.82 -6.20 -17.82
N ASP A 659 16.66 -5.59 -16.65
CA ASP A 659 17.29 -6.05 -15.43
C ASP A 659 16.25 -6.34 -14.33
N ASP A 660 16.30 -5.66 -13.20
CA ASP A 660 15.55 -6.06 -12.02
C ASP A 660 14.09 -5.56 -12.10
N GLY A 661 13.14 -6.42 -11.72
CA GLY A 661 11.76 -5.97 -11.52
C GLY A 661 11.70 -4.98 -10.34
N ILE A 662 12.33 -5.36 -9.23
CA ILE A 662 12.49 -4.55 -8.02
C ILE A 662 13.93 -4.72 -7.54
N GLU A 663 14.70 -3.64 -7.53
CA GLU A 663 16.00 -3.57 -6.88
C GLU A 663 15.84 -2.90 -5.52
N ALA A 664 15.91 -3.69 -4.46
CA ALA A 664 15.74 -3.26 -3.08
C ALA A 664 16.98 -3.70 -2.29
N GLU A 665 18.02 -2.86 -2.36
CA GLU A 665 19.38 -3.17 -1.92
C GLU A 665 19.96 -2.04 -1.03
N GLY A 666 20.92 -2.44 -0.20
CA GLY A 666 21.68 -1.61 0.72
C GLY A 666 21.22 -1.73 2.18
N GLY A 667 20.76 -0.61 2.75
CA GLY A 667 20.54 -0.35 4.17
C GLY A 667 19.22 -0.91 4.71
N ASP A 668 18.68 -1.93 4.05
CA ASP A 668 17.34 -2.41 4.35
C ASP A 668 17.22 -2.97 5.75
N LYS A 669 16.16 -2.55 6.44
CA LYS A 669 15.86 -2.89 7.84
C LYS A 669 14.35 -2.90 8.02
N ASN A 670 13.74 -4.04 8.34
CA ASN A 670 12.28 -4.20 8.32
C ASN A 670 11.63 -3.79 6.97
N VAL A 671 12.33 -4.03 5.86
CA VAL A 671 11.79 -3.81 4.51
C VAL A 671 10.93 -4.98 4.09
N ARG A 672 9.78 -4.70 3.46
CA ARG A 672 8.78 -5.71 3.10
C ARG A 672 8.36 -5.57 1.64
N VAL A 673 8.75 -6.53 0.81
CA VAL A 673 8.40 -6.63 -0.61
C VAL A 673 7.40 -7.77 -0.79
N PHE A 674 6.13 -7.46 -1.05
CA PHE A 674 5.11 -8.51 -1.04
C PHE A 674 3.97 -8.36 -2.02
N GLY A 675 3.37 -9.47 -2.44
CA GLY A 675 2.17 -9.41 -3.28
C GLY A 675 2.38 -8.67 -4.61
N ASN A 676 3.60 -8.61 -5.14
CA ASN A 676 3.87 -8.01 -6.45
C ASN A 676 3.79 -9.07 -7.55
N TYR A 677 3.46 -8.64 -8.76
CA TYR A 677 3.52 -9.46 -9.96
C TYR A 677 4.59 -8.91 -10.91
N THR A 678 5.54 -9.76 -11.31
CA THR A 678 6.53 -9.42 -12.34
C THR A 678 6.42 -10.29 -13.59
N ASN A 679 6.65 -9.71 -14.76
CA ASN A 679 6.61 -10.42 -16.04
C ASN A 679 7.60 -9.81 -17.05
N ASN A 680 8.37 -10.65 -17.75
CA ASN A 680 9.43 -10.21 -18.66
C ASN A 680 10.45 -9.31 -17.93
N THR A 681 11.00 -9.82 -16.82
CA THR A 681 12.08 -9.17 -16.05
C THR A 681 13.28 -10.11 -15.98
N ASN A 682 14.51 -9.63 -15.90
CA ASN A 682 15.67 -10.51 -15.73
C ASN A 682 15.62 -11.20 -14.37
N THR A 683 15.53 -10.38 -13.32
CA THR A 683 15.37 -10.77 -11.91
C THR A 683 13.98 -10.37 -11.43
N GLY A 684 13.43 -11.10 -10.47
CA GLY A 684 12.20 -10.71 -9.78
C GLY A 684 12.43 -9.58 -8.77
N VAL A 685 13.16 -9.91 -7.69
CA VAL A 685 13.56 -8.97 -6.64
C VAL A 685 15.05 -9.14 -6.36
N ALA A 686 15.80 -8.05 -6.41
CA ALA A 686 17.20 -8.01 -5.99
C ALA A 686 17.32 -7.45 -4.57
N SER A 687 18.20 -8.07 -3.78
CA SER A 687 18.45 -7.77 -2.37
C SER A 687 19.93 -8.00 -2.00
N THR A 688 20.83 -7.85 -2.95
CA THR A 688 22.29 -7.94 -2.79
C THR A 688 22.85 -6.51 -2.64
N VAL A 689 22.81 -5.92 -1.45
CA VAL A 689 22.76 -6.59 -0.13
C VAL A 689 21.63 -6.10 0.75
N ALA A 690 21.13 -6.96 1.65
CA ALA A 690 20.33 -6.52 2.80
C ALA A 690 21.27 -6.38 4.01
N HIS A 691 21.78 -5.18 4.28
CA HIS A 691 22.84 -5.01 5.29
C HIS A 691 22.32 -5.14 6.73
N TRP A 692 21.23 -4.46 7.07
CA TRP A 692 20.75 -4.46 8.45
C TRP A 692 19.78 -5.60 8.73
N GLY A 693 18.81 -5.83 7.85
CA GLY A 693 17.73 -6.79 8.02
C GLY A 693 16.81 -6.49 9.23
N PRO A 694 15.70 -7.22 9.39
CA PRO A 694 15.24 -8.24 8.47
C PRO A 694 14.67 -7.64 7.17
N PHE A 695 14.88 -8.32 6.06
CA PHE A 695 14.29 -8.03 4.75
C PHE A 695 13.32 -9.16 4.39
N TYR A 696 12.08 -8.82 4.06
CA TYR A 696 11.01 -9.78 3.82
C TYR A 696 10.59 -9.73 2.35
N VAL A 697 10.56 -10.89 1.71
CA VAL A 697 10.01 -11.10 0.37
C VAL A 697 8.93 -12.16 0.47
N PHE A 698 7.66 -11.79 0.29
CA PHE A 698 6.59 -12.76 0.45
C PHE A 698 5.40 -12.60 -0.48
N ARG A 699 4.80 -13.72 -0.88
CA ARG A 699 3.63 -13.73 -1.78
C ARG A 699 3.84 -12.98 -3.10
N ASN A 700 5.08 -12.84 -3.58
CA ASN A 700 5.33 -12.30 -4.91
C ASN A 700 5.14 -13.40 -5.96
N VAL A 701 4.73 -13.00 -7.17
CA VAL A 701 4.50 -13.90 -8.30
C VAL A 701 5.35 -13.45 -9.48
N HIS A 702 6.18 -14.34 -9.98
CA HIS A 702 7.10 -14.08 -11.10
C HIS A 702 6.72 -14.96 -12.29
N ASN A 703 6.27 -14.36 -13.39
CA ASN A 703 5.71 -15.12 -14.50
C ASN A 703 6.72 -15.52 -15.59
N ARG A 704 7.31 -14.52 -16.25
CA ARG A 704 8.29 -14.70 -17.33
C ARG A 704 9.59 -14.00 -16.97
N SER A 705 10.70 -14.59 -17.37
CA SER A 705 12.02 -13.98 -17.28
C SER A 705 12.61 -13.74 -18.66
N ARG A 706 13.28 -12.61 -18.82
CA ARG A 706 14.02 -12.28 -20.05
C ARG A 706 15.21 -11.38 -19.77
N ALA A 707 16.38 -11.73 -20.28
CA ALA A 707 17.61 -10.96 -20.18
C ALA A 707 18.09 -10.46 -21.56
N MET A 708 18.04 -11.34 -22.57
CA MET A 708 18.58 -11.08 -23.90
C MET A 708 17.45 -10.83 -24.92
N SER A 709 17.61 -9.78 -25.73
CA SER A 709 16.73 -9.45 -26.84
C SER A 709 16.97 -10.31 -28.08
N LEU A 710 18.24 -10.64 -28.39
CA LEU A 710 18.62 -11.32 -29.63
C LEU A 710 18.56 -12.86 -29.54
N LYS A 711 18.30 -13.41 -28.34
CA LYS A 711 18.16 -14.85 -28.11
C LYS A 711 16.71 -15.30 -28.29
N ALA A 712 16.51 -16.57 -28.62
CA ALA A 712 15.18 -17.17 -28.59
C ALA A 712 14.66 -17.20 -27.15
N LEU A 713 13.34 -17.13 -26.97
CA LEU A 713 12.65 -17.00 -25.67
C LEU A 713 13.06 -18.10 -24.66
N ASP A 714 13.37 -19.28 -25.15
CA ASP A 714 13.74 -20.45 -24.36
C ASP A 714 15.20 -20.90 -24.49
N SER A 715 16.03 -20.09 -25.17
CA SER A 715 17.49 -20.20 -25.19
C SER A 715 18.18 -19.08 -24.40
N ASP A 716 17.39 -18.24 -23.72
CA ASP A 716 17.85 -17.04 -23.02
C ASP A 716 18.65 -17.38 -21.75
N ASP A 717 19.57 -16.48 -21.36
CA ASP A 717 20.38 -16.58 -20.15
C ASP A 717 19.64 -15.93 -18.98
N ARG A 718 18.60 -16.64 -18.54
CA ARG A 718 17.68 -16.16 -17.50
C ARG A 718 18.34 -16.16 -16.14
N ASN A 719 18.08 -15.12 -15.36
CA ASN A 719 18.63 -14.98 -14.03
C ASN A 719 17.71 -15.58 -12.95
N ASN A 720 18.09 -15.32 -11.70
CA ASN A 720 17.43 -15.79 -10.51
C ASN A 720 16.20 -14.93 -10.20
N ALA A 721 15.15 -15.55 -9.64
CA ALA A 721 14.01 -14.79 -9.14
C ALA A 721 14.43 -13.83 -8.02
N TYR A 722 15.33 -14.30 -7.15
CA TYR A 722 15.87 -13.54 -6.04
C TYR A 722 17.40 -13.49 -6.13
N LYS A 723 17.91 -12.36 -6.61
CA LYS A 723 19.33 -12.01 -6.55
C LYS A 723 19.63 -11.55 -5.13
N SER A 724 20.36 -12.36 -4.38
CA SER A 724 20.47 -12.20 -2.94
C SER A 724 21.83 -12.65 -2.43
N GLY A 725 22.58 -11.74 -1.83
CA GLY A 725 23.92 -12.05 -1.31
C GLY A 725 24.44 -10.99 -0.36
N GLU A 726 25.68 -11.17 0.07
CA GLU A 726 26.47 -10.15 0.77
C GLU A 726 27.56 -9.59 -0.12
N LYS A 727 28.22 -8.52 0.31
CA LYS A 727 29.42 -7.97 -0.33
C LYS A 727 30.47 -7.77 0.75
N ALA A 728 31.76 -7.82 0.42
CA ALA A 728 32.78 -7.49 1.42
C ALA A 728 32.50 -6.12 2.08
N GLY A 729 32.25 -6.12 3.40
CA GLY A 729 31.90 -4.93 4.18
C GLY A 729 30.39 -4.63 4.33
N PHE A 730 29.51 -5.26 3.55
CA PHE A 730 28.06 -5.03 3.56
C PHE A 730 27.26 -6.35 3.46
N GLY A 731 26.11 -6.44 4.11
CA GLY A 731 25.42 -7.72 4.33
C GLY A 731 25.28 -8.07 5.81
N GLY A 732 24.96 -9.32 6.14
CA GLY A 732 24.73 -9.85 7.49
C GLY A 732 23.28 -9.72 7.97
N GLY A 733 22.45 -8.95 7.26
CA GLY A 733 21.04 -8.79 7.56
C GLY A 733 20.26 -10.08 7.30
N ARG A 734 19.32 -10.39 8.19
CA ARG A 734 18.41 -11.52 8.02
C ARG A 734 17.50 -11.30 6.80
N ARG A 735 17.31 -12.34 5.99
CA ARG A 735 16.35 -12.33 4.87
C ARG A 735 15.31 -13.41 5.05
N TYR A 736 14.08 -13.13 4.66
CA TYR A 736 12.96 -14.07 4.68
C TYR A 736 12.29 -14.13 3.31
N PHE A 737 12.30 -15.31 2.68
CA PHE A 737 11.57 -15.61 1.46
C PHE A 737 10.40 -16.52 1.82
N LEU A 738 9.18 -15.99 1.82
CA LEU A 738 8.02 -16.71 2.34
C LEU A 738 6.89 -16.75 1.31
N HIS A 739 6.35 -17.92 0.98
CA HIS A 739 5.17 -18.00 0.12
C HIS A 739 5.32 -17.34 -1.25
N ASN A 740 6.48 -17.29 -1.89
CA ASN A 740 6.55 -16.75 -3.24
C ASN A 740 6.25 -17.80 -4.30
N THR A 741 5.88 -17.39 -5.52
CA THR A 741 5.56 -18.30 -6.62
C THR A 741 6.31 -17.94 -7.89
N LEU A 742 7.14 -18.86 -8.36
CA LEU A 742 7.74 -18.82 -9.68
C LEU A 742 6.86 -19.62 -10.64
N LEU A 743 6.37 -18.98 -11.69
CA LEU A 743 5.62 -19.63 -12.75
C LEU A 743 6.56 -20.00 -13.89
N GLN A 744 6.12 -20.90 -14.75
CA GLN A 744 6.84 -21.30 -15.97
C GLN A 744 5.86 -21.21 -17.15
N ALA A 745 5.61 -19.98 -17.61
CA ALA A 745 4.77 -19.75 -18.78
C ALA A 745 5.31 -20.48 -20.01
N THR A 746 4.44 -20.84 -20.95
CA THR A 746 4.86 -21.45 -22.23
C THR A 746 4.42 -20.58 -23.39
N ALA A 747 5.11 -20.69 -24.53
CA ALA A 747 4.69 -20.08 -25.79
C ALA A 747 4.77 -21.10 -26.93
N ALA A 748 4.06 -20.83 -28.04
CA ALA A 748 4.18 -21.66 -29.22
C ALA A 748 5.65 -21.70 -29.70
N GLY A 749 6.17 -22.91 -29.94
CA GLY A 749 7.55 -23.12 -30.36
C GLY A 749 8.59 -23.12 -29.24
N SER A 750 8.24 -22.80 -27.98
CA SER A 750 9.16 -22.97 -26.85
C SER A 750 9.24 -24.44 -26.42
N THR A 751 10.45 -24.95 -26.28
CA THR A 751 10.79 -26.28 -25.76
C THR A 751 10.87 -26.31 -24.22
N ARG A 752 11.01 -25.16 -23.58
CA ARG A 752 11.07 -25.01 -22.11
C ARG A 752 10.08 -23.93 -21.65
N GLY A 753 9.71 -23.99 -20.37
CA GLY A 753 9.03 -22.88 -19.71
C GLY A 753 9.84 -21.58 -19.82
N LEU A 754 9.17 -20.43 -19.75
CA LEU A 754 9.71 -19.08 -19.97
C LEU A 754 9.90 -18.30 -18.67
N GLY A 755 9.70 -18.96 -17.52
CA GLY A 755 9.90 -18.36 -16.22
C GLY A 755 11.35 -18.29 -15.80
N MET A 756 11.56 -17.97 -14.53
CA MET A 756 12.88 -17.75 -13.92
C MET A 756 13.82 -18.95 -14.12
N GLY A 757 15.11 -18.63 -14.35
CA GLY A 757 16.18 -19.60 -14.54
C GLY A 757 16.64 -20.22 -13.23
N GLY A 758 16.70 -19.41 -12.17
CA GLY A 758 17.01 -19.83 -10.80
C GLY A 758 16.02 -19.27 -9.78
N GLY A 759 16.05 -19.81 -8.56
CA GLY A 759 15.20 -19.35 -7.45
C GLY A 759 15.91 -18.31 -6.58
N ILE A 760 16.24 -18.69 -5.34
CA ILE A 760 16.96 -17.84 -4.39
C ILE A 760 18.46 -18.06 -4.54
N SER A 761 19.21 -17.03 -4.91
CA SER A 761 20.61 -17.22 -5.27
C SER A 761 21.53 -16.08 -4.82
N GLY A 762 22.64 -16.46 -4.20
CA GLY A 762 23.86 -15.67 -4.19
C GLY A 762 24.72 -15.94 -5.43
N ASN A 763 25.91 -15.37 -5.48
CA ASN A 763 26.88 -15.61 -6.54
C ASN A 763 28.32 -15.67 -6.00
N THR A 764 29.28 -16.02 -6.86
CA THR A 764 30.70 -16.01 -6.51
C THR A 764 31.18 -14.59 -6.27
N GLY A 765 31.43 -14.25 -5.00
CA GLY A 765 31.80 -12.90 -4.57
C GLY A 765 30.68 -12.20 -3.80
N GLU A 766 29.44 -12.65 -3.98
CA GLU A 766 28.27 -12.24 -3.20
C GLU A 766 27.46 -13.44 -2.69
N PRO A 767 28.01 -14.24 -1.76
CA PRO A 767 27.35 -15.45 -1.30
C PRO A 767 26.04 -15.16 -0.56
N LEU A 768 25.08 -16.08 -0.66
CA LEU A 768 23.83 -16.02 0.11
C LEU A 768 24.15 -16.33 1.58
N THR A 769 23.60 -15.57 2.50
CA THR A 769 23.83 -15.78 3.94
C THR A 769 22.59 -15.40 4.72
N ASN A 770 22.47 -15.91 5.95
CA ASN A 770 21.47 -15.48 6.92
C ASN A 770 20.04 -15.42 6.32
N SER A 771 19.73 -16.32 5.39
CA SER A 771 18.49 -16.33 4.64
C SER A 771 17.60 -17.47 5.09
N VAL A 772 16.33 -17.19 5.32
CA VAL A 772 15.30 -18.17 5.68
C VAL A 772 14.32 -18.27 4.53
N SER A 773 14.10 -19.48 4.03
CA SER A 773 13.12 -19.76 2.98
C SER A 773 12.08 -20.73 3.50
N ARG A 774 10.80 -20.39 3.34
CA ARG A 774 9.64 -21.24 3.71
C ARG A 774 8.49 -21.11 2.73
N ASN A 775 7.86 -22.24 2.41
CA ASN A 775 6.60 -22.31 1.69
C ASN A 775 6.62 -21.63 0.31
N ASN A 776 7.75 -21.54 -0.39
CA ASN A 776 7.84 -20.99 -1.73
C ASN A 776 7.59 -22.08 -2.80
N ILE A 777 7.01 -21.70 -3.93
CA ILE A 777 7.07 -22.48 -5.17
C ILE A 777 8.27 -21.98 -5.97
N LEU A 778 9.40 -22.67 -5.87
CA LEU A 778 10.66 -22.38 -6.56
C LEU A 778 10.78 -23.23 -7.83
N GLN A 779 9.75 -23.16 -8.68
CA GLN A 779 9.74 -23.85 -9.98
C GLN A 779 10.64 -23.11 -10.98
N VAL A 780 11.81 -23.68 -11.22
CA VAL A 780 12.79 -23.18 -12.19
C VAL A 780 12.62 -23.87 -13.54
N TRP A 781 13.14 -23.26 -14.61
CA TRP A 781 12.93 -23.70 -15.99
C TRP A 781 13.45 -25.13 -16.31
N THR A 782 14.45 -25.61 -15.58
CA THR A 782 15.04 -26.95 -15.74
C THR A 782 15.43 -27.52 -14.38
N ALA A 783 15.32 -28.85 -14.22
CA ALA A 783 15.69 -29.52 -12.97
C ALA A 783 17.20 -29.45 -12.64
N ASN A 784 18.05 -29.16 -13.63
CA ASN A 784 19.49 -29.01 -13.42
C ASN A 784 19.88 -27.62 -12.90
N ALA A 785 18.99 -26.63 -13.02
CA ALA A 785 19.20 -25.31 -12.44
C ALA A 785 18.97 -25.34 -10.92
N TYR A 786 19.34 -24.25 -10.24
CA TYR A 786 19.20 -24.16 -8.79
C TYR A 786 17.92 -23.44 -8.39
N SER A 787 17.08 -24.12 -7.61
CA SER A 787 15.98 -23.48 -6.88
C SER A 787 16.51 -22.68 -5.69
N VAL A 788 17.59 -23.14 -5.05
CA VAL A 788 18.33 -22.38 -4.03
C VAL A 788 19.83 -22.58 -4.23
N TYR A 789 20.59 -21.48 -4.31
CA TYR A 789 22.04 -21.53 -4.49
C TYR A 789 22.76 -20.55 -3.55
N ASN A 790 23.53 -21.07 -2.60
CA ASN A 790 24.18 -20.21 -1.61
C ASN A 790 25.58 -19.73 -1.99
N ALA A 791 26.16 -20.29 -3.05
CA ALA A 791 27.50 -19.94 -3.54
C ALA A 791 28.60 -20.00 -2.45
N GLY A 792 28.50 -20.96 -1.52
CA GLY A 792 29.46 -21.12 -0.42
C GLY A 792 29.20 -20.24 0.79
N GLY A 793 28.05 -19.58 0.86
CA GLY A 793 27.62 -18.84 2.03
C GLY A 793 27.15 -19.73 3.19
N THR A 794 26.73 -19.08 4.28
CA THR A 794 26.52 -19.74 5.58
C THR A 794 25.30 -19.19 6.32
N THR A 795 24.81 -19.94 7.31
CA THR A 795 23.67 -19.57 8.17
C THR A 795 22.32 -19.44 7.46
N ASP A 796 22.24 -20.01 6.25
CA ASP A 796 20.99 -20.15 5.50
C ASP A 796 20.17 -21.34 6.00
N ASP A 797 18.86 -21.18 5.96
CA ASP A 797 17.87 -22.15 6.40
C ASP A 797 16.73 -22.17 5.37
N ALA A 798 16.86 -23.04 4.36
CA ALA A 798 15.82 -23.29 3.37
C ALA A 798 15.10 -24.61 3.69
N ASP A 799 13.78 -24.55 3.86
CA ASP A 799 12.96 -25.71 4.18
C ASP A 799 11.49 -25.46 3.80
N TYR A 800 10.68 -26.52 3.69
CA TYR A 800 9.25 -26.45 3.33
C TYR A 800 8.95 -25.83 1.95
N ASP A 801 9.92 -25.70 1.05
CA ASP A 801 9.69 -25.15 -0.29
C ASP A 801 9.31 -26.27 -1.28
N LEU A 802 8.43 -25.95 -2.24
CA LEU A 802 8.18 -26.80 -3.41
C LEU A 802 9.14 -26.42 -4.53
N ARG A 803 10.00 -27.34 -4.93
CA ARG A 803 11.04 -27.11 -5.93
C ARG A 803 11.15 -28.26 -6.94
N ASN A 804 11.61 -27.93 -8.14
CA ASN A 804 12.05 -28.91 -9.13
C ASN A 804 13.56 -28.86 -9.40
N GLY A 805 14.24 -27.78 -9.02
CA GLY A 805 15.69 -27.60 -9.21
C GLY A 805 16.51 -28.09 -8.01
N ASN A 806 17.82 -27.92 -8.15
CA ASN A 806 18.83 -28.25 -7.15
C ASN A 806 18.81 -27.25 -5.97
N VAL A 807 19.28 -27.72 -4.81
CA VAL A 807 19.52 -26.90 -3.62
C VAL A 807 20.97 -27.06 -3.19
N ASN A 808 21.72 -25.95 -3.16
CA ASN A 808 23.10 -25.91 -2.74
C ASN A 808 23.22 -25.43 -1.29
N ILE A 809 22.56 -26.13 -0.38
CA ILE A 809 22.69 -25.96 1.07
C ILE A 809 22.63 -27.35 1.69
N SER A 810 23.64 -27.74 2.45
CA SER A 810 23.69 -29.07 3.07
C SER A 810 22.60 -29.23 4.13
N GLY A 811 21.81 -30.30 4.04
CA GLY A 811 20.72 -30.57 5.00
C GLY A 811 19.50 -29.65 4.88
N ALA A 812 19.39 -28.85 3.82
CA ALA A 812 18.19 -28.06 3.53
C ALA A 812 17.05 -28.91 2.93
N GLU A 813 15.83 -28.39 2.97
CA GLU A 813 14.62 -29.01 2.44
C GLU A 813 14.29 -30.38 3.03
N VAL A 814 14.55 -30.58 4.33
CA VAL A 814 14.19 -31.82 5.04
C VAL A 814 12.68 -32.05 5.02
N ASN A 815 11.90 -30.98 5.14
CA ASN A 815 10.45 -30.95 5.06
C ASN A 815 9.94 -30.38 3.71
N GLY A 816 10.84 -30.11 2.78
CA GLY A 816 10.54 -29.60 1.45
C GLY A 816 9.90 -30.63 0.52
N PHE A 817 9.44 -30.16 -0.64
CA PHE A 817 8.74 -30.96 -1.64
C PHE A 817 9.47 -30.92 -2.97
N VAL A 818 9.86 -32.10 -3.50
CA VAL A 818 10.45 -32.22 -4.83
C VAL A 818 9.35 -32.51 -5.85
N GLY A 819 9.17 -31.63 -6.82
CA GLY A 819 8.18 -31.80 -7.88
C GLY A 819 7.83 -30.50 -8.61
N THR A 820 6.89 -30.59 -9.54
CA THR A 820 6.32 -29.45 -10.25
C THR A 820 4.95 -29.10 -9.65
N PRO A 821 4.63 -27.82 -9.41
CA PRO A 821 3.30 -27.42 -8.95
C PRO A 821 2.23 -27.80 -9.97
N ILE A 822 1.08 -28.23 -9.48
CA ILE A 822 -0.13 -28.45 -10.29
C ILE A 822 -1.12 -27.35 -9.90
N TYR A 823 -1.41 -26.44 -10.81
CA TYR A 823 -2.40 -25.39 -10.59
C TYR A 823 -3.81 -25.89 -10.90
N ALA A 824 -4.82 -25.28 -10.27
CA ALA A 824 -6.20 -25.51 -10.66
C ALA A 824 -6.44 -25.10 -12.13
N SER A 825 -7.53 -25.59 -12.74
CA SER A 825 -7.81 -25.30 -14.16
C SER A 825 -7.92 -23.80 -14.42
N GLY A 826 -7.15 -23.28 -15.39
CA GLY A 826 -7.09 -21.85 -15.70
C GLY A 826 -6.24 -21.00 -14.72
N HIS A 827 -5.64 -21.61 -13.71
CA HIS A 827 -4.76 -20.94 -12.75
C HIS A 827 -3.29 -21.12 -13.13
N GLY A 828 -2.39 -20.43 -12.42
CA GLY A 828 -0.96 -20.45 -12.68
C GLY A 828 -0.59 -19.41 -13.73
N TRP A 829 0.34 -19.75 -14.64
CA TRP A 829 0.78 -18.80 -15.68
C TRP A 829 -0.33 -18.39 -16.64
N GLN A 830 -1.33 -19.25 -16.87
CA GLN A 830 -2.50 -18.93 -17.70
C GLN A 830 -3.32 -17.77 -17.15
N SER A 831 -3.25 -17.52 -15.84
CA SER A 831 -3.93 -16.39 -15.22
C SER A 831 -3.25 -15.06 -15.54
N GLU A 832 -2.01 -15.05 -16.03
CA GLU A 832 -1.21 -13.82 -16.21
C GLU A 832 -1.27 -12.95 -14.94
N ALA A 833 -1.54 -11.65 -15.04
CA ALA A 833 -1.71 -10.76 -13.89
C ALA A 833 -3.12 -10.79 -13.25
N ASN A 834 -4.01 -11.73 -13.62
CA ASN A 834 -5.38 -11.79 -13.10
C ASN A 834 -5.50 -12.42 -11.70
N GLY A 835 -4.39 -12.88 -11.11
CA GLY A 835 -4.36 -13.24 -9.70
C GLY A 835 -4.72 -14.68 -9.32
N ASN A 836 -5.07 -15.55 -10.26
CA ASN A 836 -5.46 -16.94 -9.98
C ASN A 836 -4.24 -17.87 -10.07
N TYR A 837 -3.64 -18.20 -8.92
CA TYR A 837 -2.44 -19.05 -8.83
C TYR A 837 -2.60 -20.19 -7.81
N GLN A 838 -3.84 -20.48 -7.41
CA GLN A 838 -4.13 -21.55 -6.44
C GLN A 838 -3.72 -22.90 -6.99
N LEU A 839 -3.25 -23.76 -6.08
CA LEU A 839 -2.88 -25.13 -6.37
C LEU A 839 -4.13 -26.00 -6.52
N ALA A 840 -4.07 -26.99 -7.40
CA ALA A 840 -5.03 -28.09 -7.38
C ALA A 840 -4.79 -28.97 -6.14
N PRO A 841 -5.81 -29.66 -5.59
CA PRO A 841 -5.64 -30.57 -4.46
C PRO A 841 -4.60 -31.69 -4.66
N SER A 842 -4.30 -32.05 -5.91
CA SER A 842 -3.28 -33.04 -6.26
C SER A 842 -1.85 -32.47 -6.30
N SER A 843 -1.67 -31.17 -6.12
CA SER A 843 -0.36 -30.52 -6.12
C SER A 843 0.43 -30.89 -4.87
N PRO A 844 1.76 -31.13 -4.97
CA PRO A 844 2.59 -31.47 -3.82
C PRO A 844 2.57 -30.43 -2.68
N GLY A 845 2.31 -29.16 -2.99
CA GLY A 845 2.30 -28.06 -2.02
C GLY A 845 0.93 -27.69 -1.44
N TYR A 846 -0.15 -28.35 -1.86
CA TYR A 846 -1.52 -28.04 -1.43
C TYR A 846 -1.74 -28.44 0.03
N GLY A 847 -2.11 -27.49 0.90
CA GLY A 847 -2.40 -27.69 2.32
C GLY A 847 -1.23 -28.16 3.18
N ARG A 848 0.01 -28.03 2.68
CA ARG A 848 1.22 -28.63 3.28
C ARG A 848 2.30 -27.64 3.69
N GLY A 849 2.04 -26.34 3.54
CA GLY A 849 2.94 -25.30 4.02
C GLY A 849 3.12 -25.34 5.54
N GLN A 850 4.27 -24.87 6.01
CA GLN A 850 4.51 -24.59 7.41
C GLN A 850 3.58 -23.47 7.89
N ARG A 851 3.00 -23.60 9.08
CA ARG A 851 2.31 -22.47 9.73
C ARG A 851 3.33 -21.47 10.27
N LEU A 852 3.25 -20.24 9.81
CA LEU A 852 4.09 -19.10 10.12
C LEU A 852 3.21 -18.03 10.78
N ALA A 853 3.51 -17.73 12.05
CA ALA A 853 2.81 -16.73 12.85
C ALA A 853 2.70 -15.39 12.08
N ASN A 854 1.51 -14.78 12.10
CA ASN A 854 1.13 -13.57 11.36
C ASN A 854 1.17 -13.63 9.81
N PHE A 855 1.88 -14.57 9.17
CA PHE A 855 1.98 -14.67 7.70
C PHE A 855 0.91 -15.56 7.07
N ASN A 856 0.56 -16.67 7.72
CA ASN A 856 -0.44 -17.62 7.23
C ASN A 856 -1.18 -18.39 8.33
N ASP A 857 -0.95 -18.05 9.61
CA ASP A 857 -1.40 -18.79 10.79
C ASP A 857 -2.92 -18.85 10.98
N MET A 858 -3.66 -17.99 10.29
CA MET A 858 -5.12 -18.07 10.18
C MET A 858 -5.60 -19.33 9.44
N ASN A 859 -4.71 -19.97 8.66
CA ASN A 859 -5.00 -21.21 7.95
C ASN A 859 -4.48 -22.41 8.77
N SER A 860 -5.33 -23.41 8.97
CA SER A 860 -4.93 -24.68 9.60
C SER A 860 -4.08 -25.56 8.68
N ALA A 861 -4.26 -25.41 7.35
CA ALA A 861 -3.53 -26.11 6.31
C ALA A 861 -3.12 -25.09 5.23
N PRO A 862 -2.06 -24.30 5.46
CA PRO A 862 -1.62 -23.31 4.47
C PRO A 862 -1.01 -24.00 3.25
N ASP A 863 -1.15 -23.39 2.07
CA ASP A 863 -0.53 -23.86 0.85
C ASP A 863 0.90 -23.33 0.73
N VAL A 864 1.76 -24.08 0.04
CA VAL A 864 3.00 -23.54 -0.51
C VAL A 864 2.67 -22.60 -1.68
N GLY A 865 3.37 -21.47 -1.75
CA GLY A 865 3.21 -20.44 -2.78
C GLY A 865 2.40 -19.23 -2.33
N ALA A 866 2.27 -18.27 -3.23
CA ALA A 866 1.72 -16.93 -2.97
C ALA A 866 0.22 -16.91 -2.71
N HIS A 867 -0.51 -17.83 -3.33
CA HIS A 867 -1.96 -17.82 -3.34
C HIS A 867 -2.51 -19.04 -2.61
N GLN A 868 -3.15 -18.77 -1.46
CA GLN A 868 -3.86 -19.79 -0.68
C GLN A 868 -5.09 -20.30 -1.44
N SER A 869 -5.25 -21.61 -1.53
CA SER A 869 -6.45 -22.20 -2.13
C SER A 869 -7.71 -21.81 -1.36
N GLY A 870 -8.78 -21.51 -2.09
CA GLY A 870 -10.07 -21.09 -1.53
C GLY A 870 -10.17 -19.61 -1.18
N THR A 871 -9.12 -18.80 -1.39
CA THR A 871 -9.20 -17.35 -1.24
C THR A 871 -9.55 -16.65 -2.56
N SER A 872 -9.91 -15.37 -2.49
CA SER A 872 -10.09 -14.53 -3.68
C SER A 872 -8.80 -14.40 -4.48
N ALA A 873 -8.94 -14.09 -5.78
CA ALA A 873 -7.82 -13.76 -6.66
C ALA A 873 -6.93 -12.68 -6.04
N MET A 874 -5.61 -12.86 -6.19
CA MET A 874 -4.66 -11.80 -5.87
C MET A 874 -4.88 -10.62 -6.82
N VAL A 875 -4.53 -9.42 -6.39
CA VAL A 875 -4.73 -8.23 -7.22
C VAL A 875 -3.45 -7.41 -7.32
N PHE A 876 -3.21 -6.85 -8.50
CA PHE A 876 -1.99 -6.11 -8.83
C PHE A 876 -2.32 -4.85 -9.63
N GLY A 877 -1.39 -3.89 -9.60
CA GLY A 877 -1.51 -2.65 -10.35
C GLY A 877 -2.70 -1.80 -9.92
N VAL A 878 -3.11 -0.88 -10.78
CA VAL A 878 -4.14 0.13 -10.45
C VAL A 878 -5.50 -0.50 -10.15
N THR A 879 -5.76 -1.71 -10.67
CA THR A 879 -7.01 -2.45 -10.44
C THR A 879 -7.15 -2.98 -9.01
N ALA A 880 -6.04 -3.14 -8.29
CA ALA A 880 -6.02 -3.68 -6.92
C ALA A 880 -6.78 -2.85 -5.89
N GLN A 881 -6.97 -1.55 -6.14
CA GLN A 881 -7.78 -0.72 -5.27
C GLN A 881 -9.26 -1.15 -5.31
N SER A 882 -9.81 -1.41 -6.50
CA SER A 882 -11.25 -1.65 -6.67
C SER A 882 -11.76 -2.86 -5.88
N SER A 883 -10.93 -3.88 -5.66
CA SER A 883 -11.29 -5.10 -4.94
C SER A 883 -11.20 -4.96 -3.42
N LEU A 884 -10.23 -4.18 -2.90
CA LEU A 884 -10.05 -3.97 -1.45
C LEU A 884 -11.24 -3.21 -0.83
N TRP A 885 -11.82 -2.25 -1.55
CA TRP A 885 -12.99 -1.47 -1.09
C TRP A 885 -14.33 -2.19 -1.27
N VAL A 886 -14.40 -3.19 -2.15
CA VAL A 886 -15.63 -3.97 -2.41
C VAL A 886 -15.72 -5.23 -1.54
N SER A 887 -14.59 -5.78 -1.08
CA SER A 887 -14.58 -7.09 -0.41
C SER A 887 -14.10 -7.08 1.05
N GLY A 888 -13.51 -6.00 1.55
CA GLY A 888 -12.82 -6.02 2.84
C GLY A 888 -11.67 -7.04 2.90
N ALA A 889 -11.25 -7.59 1.77
CA ALA A 889 -10.15 -8.55 1.70
C ALA A 889 -8.84 -7.83 1.95
N VAL A 890 -8.04 -8.33 2.88
CA VAL A 890 -6.60 -8.05 2.93
C VAL A 890 -5.93 -8.97 1.88
N ILE A 891 -4.79 -8.57 1.31
CA ILE A 891 -4.04 -9.34 0.28
C ILE A 891 -3.66 -10.77 0.72
N GLY A 892 -3.90 -11.13 1.99
CA GLY A 892 -3.98 -12.49 2.48
C GLY A 892 -5.41 -12.75 2.96
N GLY A 893 -6.15 -13.56 2.20
CA GLY A 893 -7.55 -13.86 2.49
C GLY A 893 -7.78 -14.22 3.94
N ALA A 894 -8.48 -13.36 4.68
CA ALA A 894 -9.14 -13.73 5.91
C ALA A 894 -10.54 -14.22 5.55
N VAL A 895 -10.84 -15.46 5.93
CA VAL A 895 -12.22 -15.98 5.95
C VAL A 895 -12.99 -15.16 6.97
N THR A 896 -14.00 -14.42 6.53
CA THR A 896 -14.99 -13.83 7.43
C THR A 896 -15.96 -14.93 7.87
N GLY A 897 -15.88 -15.33 9.15
CA GLY A 897 -16.97 -16.00 9.84
C GLY A 897 -16.67 -17.38 10.42
N LEU A 898 -16.37 -17.42 11.72
CA LEU A 898 -16.83 -18.52 12.57
C LEU A 898 -17.60 -17.91 13.73
N GLY A 899 -18.91 -17.81 13.55
CA GLY A 899 -19.85 -17.72 14.66
C GLY A 899 -19.77 -19.01 15.48
N SER A 900 -19.82 -18.85 16.80
CA SER A 900 -19.92 -19.92 17.77
C SER A 900 -21.05 -20.90 17.42
N GLY A 901 -20.68 -22.10 16.96
CA GLY A 901 -21.57 -23.24 16.75
C GLY A 901 -20.95 -24.47 17.38
N SER A 902 -21.65 -25.03 18.36
CA SER A 902 -21.27 -26.20 19.15
C SER A 902 -20.81 -27.38 18.30
N ALA A 903 -19.75 -28.04 18.77
CA ALA A 903 -19.30 -29.34 18.27
C ALA A 903 -20.45 -30.35 18.21
N SER A 904 -20.66 -30.97 17.05
CA SER A 904 -21.33 -32.26 16.95
C SER A 904 -20.38 -33.26 16.28
N THR A 905 -19.97 -34.26 17.04
CA THR A 905 -19.21 -35.44 16.61
C THR A 905 -19.94 -36.18 15.49
N ALA A 906 -19.32 -36.28 14.31
CA ALA A 906 -19.76 -37.17 13.25
C ALA A 906 -18.80 -38.38 13.19
N THR A 907 -19.26 -39.47 13.78
CA THR A 907 -18.66 -40.81 13.74
C THR A 907 -18.77 -41.35 12.32
N ALA A 908 -17.66 -41.77 11.73
CA ALA A 908 -17.65 -42.45 10.44
C ALA A 908 -18.15 -43.90 10.62
N THR A 909 -19.33 -44.21 10.08
CA THR A 909 -19.79 -45.58 9.87
C THR A 909 -19.59 -45.96 8.42
N THR A 910 -18.80 -47.01 8.20
CA THR A 910 -18.63 -47.73 6.94
C THR A 910 -19.86 -48.60 6.68
N THR A 911 -20.40 -48.54 5.47
CA THR A 911 -21.26 -49.60 4.93
C THR A 911 -20.94 -49.83 3.46
N SER A 912 -20.37 -51.02 3.21
CA SER A 912 -20.29 -51.68 1.92
C SER A 912 -21.65 -52.25 1.52
N THR A 913 -22.05 -52.09 0.26
CA THR A 913 -22.92 -53.05 -0.43
C THR A 913 -22.56 -53.14 -1.89
N SER A 914 -22.17 -54.34 -2.29
CA SER A 914 -22.02 -54.87 -3.64
C SER A 914 -23.37 -55.00 -4.35
N THR A 915 -23.40 -54.82 -5.68
CA THR A 915 -24.07 -55.78 -6.58
C THR A 915 -23.54 -55.68 -8.01
N THR A 916 -23.17 -56.88 -8.47
CA THR A 916 -22.69 -57.43 -9.73
C THR A 916 -23.47 -57.07 -11.01
N ALA A 917 -22.76 -56.94 -12.15
CA ALA A 917 -23.20 -57.46 -13.44
C ALA A 917 -21.99 -57.80 -14.33
N VAL A 918 -22.13 -58.87 -15.12
CA VAL A 918 -21.08 -59.78 -15.62
C VAL A 918 -21.05 -59.78 -17.16
N LEU A 919 -19.82 -59.71 -17.70
CA LEU A 919 -19.22 -60.28 -18.93
C LEU A 919 -19.75 -59.99 -20.36
N GLY A 920 -18.77 -59.73 -21.24
CA GLY A 920 -18.80 -60.10 -22.68
C GLY A 920 -17.89 -59.23 -23.59
N PRO A 921 -16.76 -59.73 -24.12
CA PRO A 921 -15.81 -58.97 -24.95
C PRO A 921 -16.00 -59.21 -26.45
N VAL A 922 -15.74 -58.21 -27.31
CA VAL A 922 -15.46 -58.42 -28.76
C VAL A 922 -14.43 -57.41 -29.28
N ALA A 923 -13.52 -57.94 -30.09
CA ALA A 923 -12.26 -57.38 -30.57
C ALA A 923 -12.35 -56.42 -31.77
N VAL A 924 -11.24 -55.71 -31.96
CA VAL A 924 -10.81 -54.91 -33.12
C VAL A 924 -10.56 -55.81 -34.35
N PRO A 925 -10.72 -55.29 -35.58
CA PRO A 925 -9.85 -55.72 -36.68
C PRO A 925 -9.17 -54.57 -37.43
N GLN A 926 -7.86 -54.78 -37.62
CA GLN A 926 -6.86 -54.25 -38.56
C GLN A 926 -6.54 -52.75 -38.61
#